data_AF-A0AB73V5X4-F1
#
_entry.id   AF-A0AB73V5X4-F1
#
_cell.length_a   1.000
_cell.length_b   1.000
_cell.length_c   1.000
_cell.angle_alpha   90.00
_cell.angle_beta   90.00
_cell.angle_gamma   90.00
#
_symmetry.space_group_name_H-M   'P 1'
#
loop_
_entity.id
_entity.type
_entity.pdbx_description
1 polymer ?
#
loop_
_entity_poly.entity_id
_entity_poly.type
_entity_poly.pdbx_seq_one_letter_code
_entity_poly.pdbx_strand_id
1 'polypeptide(L)'
;MSVPNQTPYIIYNANGLTTVFPFEFYIINAGDIQVSLNGEVIASGYSVTGVGNVGGGDVRFLTPPANGTVVMLERVVPTYRLTDYQDNGDLLADTVNKDFDRLWMAIQRSFIYLGLALRRPLFGGPFNAEGYRISNLADPINSQDAATKGYVDSQGNARLNRTLRVPESYIPALPAAEYRANKMPAFNSQGDPIVVLPPSGSASDVMIELAKPAGAQQIGVQPQGNLSQLIQFVTPEQFGAIGDGTAHPLSERYLTLSAAQAVYPFVTSLTQTIDWAACQAADNYAREKCPVRCPYFANYHFGDSNYLELGINSRWIGSVNPQRDSGGTKMTRTPPAVKGAFGHDCIVRVMDASAASSPDEFVRGIVFKGIYTQWAVARRSASKGSQRICFHANFGINMDLGVGAFGGEYGIFGYSFWGSSGWLAIDSCHKGFYADPKTKTPEKPASSGTNTTFDFTVKIDATTFGIVLRSCHYSKFSGYIEGMLTTYDIYDADNETAIAISLYECNSVDITELGTEAWQGITLYNKGSTATINYSWIQDYRLLNSTGNHGPYHSLSQATGDAELFILPETNKSYFYTYSRGRTVVRNMSGDMSGSGFASTYLCTQEADSRITFENTALYFGSSRLVSPTNWIGIEVISDPYLEACLVPNDNYRYLGRGISEEIVWATKTINSGDGRVEVLAPSGYKIINITAFPVSGSNLGGYTCNMYSAPSDGASLVLQTNVTTTGQTMFYKRTVMITK
;
A
#
# COMPACT_ATOMS: atom_id res chain seq x y z
N MET A 1 -47.37 -83.32 -81.88
CA MET A 1 -48.14 -82.35 -81.05
C MET A 1 -47.43 -81.01 -81.17
N SER A 2 -48.15 -79.89 -81.14
CA SER A 2 -47.52 -78.56 -81.15
C SER A 2 -46.89 -78.21 -79.81
N VAL A 3 -45.75 -77.53 -79.79
CA VAL A 3 -45.14 -77.01 -78.55
C VAL A 3 -46.07 -75.99 -77.89
N PRO A 4 -46.53 -76.22 -76.64
CA PRO A 4 -47.30 -75.22 -75.92
C PRO A 4 -46.42 -74.04 -75.49
N ASN A 5 -47.03 -72.87 -75.25
CA ASN A 5 -46.32 -71.76 -74.64
C ASN A 5 -46.03 -72.10 -73.17
N GLN A 6 -44.75 -72.29 -72.85
CA GLN A 6 -44.29 -72.68 -71.52
C GLN A 6 -43.14 -71.78 -71.11
N THR A 7 -42.98 -71.56 -69.81
CA THR A 7 -41.76 -70.95 -69.26
C THR A 7 -40.66 -72.02 -69.28
N PRO A 8 -39.65 -71.92 -70.15
CA PRO A 8 -38.62 -72.95 -70.34
C PRO A 8 -37.57 -72.95 -69.23
N TYR A 9 -37.89 -72.47 -68.03
CA TYR A 9 -36.99 -72.57 -66.89
C TYR A 9 -37.78 -72.65 -65.58
N ILE A 10 -37.16 -73.22 -64.56
CA ILE A 10 -37.65 -73.22 -63.20
C ILE A 10 -36.48 -73.04 -62.25
N ILE A 11 -36.73 -72.32 -61.15
CA ILE A 11 -35.73 -72.02 -60.14
C ILE A 11 -36.22 -72.58 -58.80
N TYR A 12 -35.34 -73.33 -58.13
CA TYR A 12 -35.55 -73.83 -56.79
C TYR A 12 -34.48 -73.29 -55.84
N ASN A 13 -34.83 -73.21 -54.56
CA ASN A 13 -33.86 -73.05 -53.49
C ASN A 13 -33.67 -74.42 -52.83
N ALA A 14 -32.47 -74.97 -52.91
CA ALA A 14 -32.16 -76.25 -52.29
C ALA A 14 -32.12 -76.12 -50.77
N ASN A 15 -32.61 -77.15 -50.08
CA ASN A 15 -32.62 -77.25 -48.61
C ASN A 15 -31.45 -78.09 -48.04
N GLY A 16 -30.54 -78.56 -48.90
CA GLY A 16 -29.45 -79.47 -48.50
C GLY A 16 -29.85 -80.95 -48.40
N LEU A 17 -31.10 -81.32 -48.64
CA LEU A 17 -31.63 -82.68 -48.46
C LEU A 17 -32.33 -83.23 -49.70
N THR A 18 -33.09 -82.41 -50.44
CA THR A 18 -33.84 -82.83 -51.62
C THR A 18 -32.89 -83.11 -52.80
N THR A 19 -33.03 -84.28 -53.43
CA THR A 19 -32.27 -84.67 -54.62
C THR A 19 -33.08 -84.58 -55.92
N VAL A 20 -34.41 -84.53 -55.84
CA VAL A 20 -35.31 -84.55 -56.99
C VAL A 20 -35.94 -83.18 -57.18
N PHE A 21 -35.72 -82.59 -58.34
CA PHE A 21 -36.25 -81.27 -58.72
C PHE A 21 -37.04 -81.43 -60.02
N PRO A 22 -38.38 -81.29 -59.98
CA PRO A 22 -39.18 -81.39 -61.17
C PRO A 22 -38.91 -80.21 -62.12
N PHE A 23 -39.29 -80.35 -63.38
CA PHE A 23 -39.42 -79.25 -64.33
C PHE A 23 -40.72 -79.45 -65.09
N GLU A 24 -41.42 -78.37 -65.41
CA GLU A 24 -42.81 -78.41 -65.92
C GLU A 24 -42.91 -78.05 -67.41
N PHE A 25 -41.79 -78.13 -68.13
CA PHE A 25 -41.69 -77.76 -69.54
C PHE A 25 -41.19 -78.91 -70.42
N TYR A 26 -41.66 -78.94 -71.66
CA TYR A 26 -41.36 -79.99 -72.63
C TYR A 26 -39.89 -79.95 -73.07
N ILE A 27 -39.15 -81.06 -72.95
CA ILE A 27 -37.81 -81.24 -73.54
C ILE A 27 -37.82 -82.40 -74.54
N ILE A 28 -37.12 -82.23 -75.67
CA ILE A 28 -37.08 -83.22 -76.76
C ILE A 28 -36.04 -84.31 -76.46
N ASN A 29 -34.89 -83.92 -75.92
CA ASN A 29 -33.82 -84.81 -75.48
C ASN A 29 -33.36 -84.43 -74.07
N ALA A 30 -32.76 -85.39 -73.35
CA ALA A 30 -32.16 -85.11 -72.04
C ALA A 30 -31.05 -84.04 -72.11
N GLY A 31 -30.38 -83.89 -73.26
CA GLY A 31 -29.38 -82.84 -73.48
C GLY A 31 -29.98 -81.44 -73.69
N ASP A 32 -31.29 -81.34 -73.88
CA ASP A 32 -31.97 -80.04 -74.08
C ASP A 32 -32.32 -79.37 -72.73
N ILE A 33 -31.77 -79.84 -71.61
CA ILE A 33 -31.89 -79.21 -70.28
C ILE A 33 -30.51 -78.88 -69.73
N GLN A 34 -30.33 -77.62 -69.33
CA GLN A 34 -29.17 -77.10 -68.62
C GLN A 34 -29.51 -76.98 -67.14
N VAL A 35 -28.61 -77.49 -66.30
CA VAL A 35 -28.72 -77.41 -64.84
C VAL A 35 -27.61 -76.49 -64.34
N SER A 36 -27.96 -75.54 -63.49
CA SER A 36 -27.00 -74.64 -62.84
C SER A 36 -27.24 -74.54 -61.34
N LEU A 37 -26.15 -74.37 -60.60
CA LEU A 37 -26.12 -74.19 -59.16
C LEU A 37 -25.49 -72.82 -58.86
N ASN A 38 -26.24 -71.90 -58.24
CA ASN A 38 -25.83 -70.51 -57.99
C ASN A 38 -25.33 -69.76 -59.24
N GLY A 39 -25.91 -70.07 -60.40
CA GLY A 39 -25.55 -69.48 -61.70
C GLY A 39 -24.40 -70.20 -62.44
N GLU A 40 -23.71 -71.15 -61.79
CA GLU A 40 -22.67 -71.97 -62.44
C GLU A 40 -23.29 -73.21 -63.08
N VAL A 41 -23.05 -73.43 -64.38
CA VAL A 41 -23.59 -74.57 -65.15
C VAL A 41 -22.82 -75.85 -64.80
N ILE A 42 -23.54 -76.92 -64.51
CA ILE A 42 -22.95 -78.24 -64.23
C ILE A 42 -23.28 -79.23 -65.35
N ALA A 43 -22.28 -80.03 -65.75
CA ALA A 43 -22.43 -80.99 -66.85
C ALA A 43 -22.68 -82.45 -66.40
N SER A 44 -22.59 -82.73 -65.09
CA SER A 44 -22.70 -84.08 -64.53
C SER A 44 -23.20 -84.02 -63.07
N GLY A 45 -23.42 -85.18 -62.45
CA GLY A 45 -23.89 -85.26 -61.06
C GLY A 45 -25.41 -85.29 -60.90
N TYR A 46 -26.13 -85.33 -62.01
CA TYR A 46 -27.58 -85.50 -62.07
C TYR A 46 -28.01 -86.41 -63.22
N SER A 47 -29.23 -86.89 -63.16
CA SER A 47 -29.92 -87.62 -64.24
C SER A 47 -31.24 -86.93 -64.57
N VAL A 48 -31.70 -87.07 -65.81
CA VAL A 48 -32.93 -86.45 -66.31
C VAL A 48 -33.92 -87.53 -66.68
N THR A 49 -35.15 -87.42 -66.17
CA THR A 49 -36.25 -88.32 -66.51
C THR A 49 -37.46 -87.53 -66.98
N GLY A 50 -38.39 -88.17 -67.71
CA GLY A 50 -39.55 -87.48 -68.30
C GLY A 50 -39.26 -86.77 -69.63
N VAL A 51 -38.17 -87.13 -70.33
CA VAL A 51 -37.90 -86.68 -71.71
C VAL A 51 -39.06 -87.09 -72.61
N GLY A 52 -39.51 -86.20 -73.50
CA GLY A 52 -40.66 -86.48 -74.36
C GLY A 52 -42.02 -86.11 -73.76
N ASN A 53 -42.12 -85.90 -72.44
CA ASN A 53 -43.37 -85.53 -71.77
C ASN A 53 -43.62 -84.02 -71.88
N VAL A 54 -44.79 -83.65 -72.39
CA VAL A 54 -45.16 -82.23 -72.57
C VAL A 54 -45.26 -81.49 -71.23
N GLY A 55 -45.71 -82.17 -70.17
CA GLY A 55 -45.79 -81.63 -68.81
C GLY A 55 -44.46 -81.59 -68.05
N GLY A 56 -43.36 -81.99 -68.70
CA GLY A 56 -42.03 -82.01 -68.10
C GLY A 56 -41.69 -83.31 -67.35
N GLY A 57 -40.70 -83.24 -66.47
CA GLY A 57 -40.04 -84.40 -65.87
C GLY A 57 -39.24 -84.03 -64.62
N ASP A 58 -38.25 -84.84 -64.26
CA ASP A 58 -37.42 -84.61 -63.07
C ASP A 58 -35.93 -84.57 -63.41
N VAL A 59 -35.23 -83.63 -62.78
CA VAL A 59 -33.78 -83.66 -62.59
C VAL A 59 -33.47 -84.26 -61.22
N ARG A 60 -32.71 -85.36 -61.19
CA ARG A 60 -32.33 -86.06 -59.96
C ARG A 60 -30.83 -86.00 -59.74
N PHE A 61 -30.40 -85.31 -58.70
CA PHE A 61 -29.01 -85.22 -58.30
C PHE A 61 -28.54 -86.48 -57.57
N LEU A 62 -27.28 -86.88 -57.79
CA LEU A 62 -26.63 -87.96 -57.04
C LEU A 62 -26.37 -87.56 -55.58
N THR A 63 -26.16 -86.27 -55.33
CA THR A 63 -25.96 -85.70 -53.99
C THR A 63 -26.84 -84.46 -53.88
N PRO A 64 -27.60 -84.28 -52.78
CA PRO A 64 -28.45 -83.11 -52.62
C PRO A 64 -27.64 -81.81 -52.77
N PRO A 65 -28.10 -80.83 -53.58
CA PRO A 65 -27.46 -79.52 -53.62
C PRO A 65 -27.51 -78.87 -52.23
N ALA A 66 -26.41 -78.23 -51.81
CA ALA A 66 -26.26 -77.66 -50.47
C ALA A 66 -27.36 -76.64 -50.13
N ASN A 67 -27.69 -76.51 -48.84
CA ASN A 67 -28.74 -75.60 -48.38
C ASN A 67 -28.46 -74.14 -48.80
N GLY A 68 -29.48 -73.47 -49.36
CA GLY A 68 -29.38 -72.11 -49.89
C GLY A 68 -28.83 -72.02 -51.32
N THR A 69 -28.45 -73.14 -51.93
CA THR A 69 -28.03 -73.15 -53.35
C THR A 69 -29.25 -72.93 -54.25
N VAL A 70 -29.15 -71.98 -55.17
CA VAL A 70 -30.15 -71.74 -56.21
C VAL A 70 -29.95 -72.78 -57.31
N VAL A 71 -30.89 -73.71 -57.44
CA VAL A 71 -30.90 -74.72 -58.51
C VAL A 71 -31.77 -74.16 -59.64
N MET A 72 -31.17 -73.88 -60.79
CA MET A 72 -31.91 -73.45 -61.98
C MET A 72 -31.84 -74.52 -63.06
N LEU A 73 -33.01 -74.94 -63.50
CA LEU A 73 -33.21 -75.87 -64.61
C LEU A 73 -33.76 -75.06 -65.79
N GLU A 74 -33.06 -75.06 -66.91
CA GLU A 74 -33.46 -74.30 -68.11
C GLU A 74 -33.47 -75.22 -69.32
N ARG A 75 -34.50 -75.14 -70.16
CA ARG A 75 -34.49 -75.78 -71.47
C ARG A 75 -33.58 -75.02 -72.41
N VAL A 76 -32.51 -75.67 -72.82
CA VAL A 76 -31.50 -75.14 -73.73
C VAL A 76 -31.46 -76.04 -74.95
N VAL A 77 -32.24 -75.69 -75.97
CA VAL A 77 -32.18 -76.35 -77.28
C VAL A 77 -31.09 -75.72 -78.14
N PRO A 78 -30.40 -76.49 -78.99
CA PRO A 78 -29.52 -75.95 -80.02
C PRO A 78 -30.26 -74.96 -80.92
N THR A 79 -29.62 -73.85 -81.25
CA THR A 79 -30.15 -72.81 -82.15
C THR A 79 -29.82 -73.08 -83.62
N TYR A 80 -29.49 -74.33 -83.96
CA TYR A 80 -29.23 -74.81 -85.30
C TYR A 80 -29.98 -76.12 -85.56
N ARG A 81 -30.19 -76.46 -86.83
CA ARG A 81 -30.95 -77.64 -87.24
C ARG A 81 -30.14 -78.92 -87.02
N LEU A 82 -30.77 -79.92 -86.40
CA LEU A 82 -30.16 -81.25 -86.17
C LEU A 82 -30.70 -82.34 -87.11
N THR A 83 -31.89 -82.14 -87.66
CA THR A 83 -32.55 -83.12 -88.53
C THR A 83 -32.17 -82.86 -89.98
N ASP A 84 -31.72 -83.91 -90.67
CA ASP A 84 -31.43 -83.91 -92.10
C ASP A 84 -32.41 -84.81 -92.86
N TYR A 85 -33.37 -84.21 -93.57
CA TYR A 85 -34.36 -84.96 -94.35
C TYR A 85 -33.71 -85.50 -95.62
N GLN A 86 -33.77 -86.83 -95.79
CA GLN A 86 -33.26 -87.49 -96.98
C GLN A 86 -34.25 -87.38 -98.14
N ASP A 87 -33.74 -87.21 -99.36
CA ASP A 87 -34.56 -87.20 -100.58
C ASP A 87 -35.16 -88.60 -100.83
N ASN A 88 -36.45 -88.66 -101.14
CA ASN A 88 -37.27 -89.90 -101.19
C ASN A 88 -37.26 -90.78 -99.92
N GLY A 89 -36.82 -90.27 -98.77
CA GLY A 89 -36.95 -90.97 -97.48
C GLY A 89 -38.34 -90.85 -96.88
N ASP A 90 -38.66 -91.73 -95.93
CA ASP A 90 -39.94 -91.67 -95.21
C ASP A 90 -40.09 -90.34 -94.45
N LEU A 91 -41.14 -89.58 -94.78
CA LEU A 91 -41.45 -88.33 -94.08
C LEU A 91 -42.22 -88.63 -92.79
N LEU A 92 -41.49 -89.11 -91.79
CA LEU A 92 -42.06 -89.46 -90.49
C LEU A 92 -42.47 -88.19 -89.74
N ALA A 93 -43.76 -88.09 -89.40
CA ALA A 93 -44.31 -86.96 -88.68
C ALA A 93 -43.60 -86.69 -87.33
N ASP A 94 -43.07 -87.73 -86.67
CA ASP A 94 -42.33 -87.57 -85.40
C ASP A 94 -41.00 -86.82 -85.61
N THR A 95 -40.26 -87.16 -86.65
CA THR A 95 -39.00 -86.51 -87.02
C THR A 95 -39.23 -85.04 -87.39
N VAL A 96 -40.30 -84.77 -88.15
CA VAL A 96 -40.62 -83.40 -88.59
C VAL A 96 -41.09 -82.52 -87.45
N ASN A 97 -41.98 -83.03 -86.61
CA ASN A 97 -42.50 -82.25 -85.48
C ASN A 97 -41.38 -81.88 -84.51
N LYS A 98 -40.49 -82.82 -84.16
CA LYS A 98 -39.35 -82.52 -83.27
C LYS A 98 -38.42 -81.43 -83.82
N ASP A 99 -38.25 -81.33 -85.13
CA ASP A 99 -37.42 -80.30 -85.77
C ASP A 99 -38.08 -78.91 -85.70
N PHE A 100 -39.38 -78.82 -85.99
CA PHE A 100 -40.14 -77.56 -85.84
C PHE A 100 -40.30 -77.15 -84.38
N ASP A 101 -40.49 -78.11 -83.49
CA ASP A 101 -40.63 -77.86 -82.06
C ASP A 101 -39.37 -77.18 -81.48
N ARG A 102 -38.17 -77.58 -81.92
CA ARG A 102 -36.91 -76.94 -81.50
C ARG A 102 -36.86 -75.46 -81.82
N LEU A 103 -37.34 -75.04 -83.00
CA LEU A 103 -37.34 -73.62 -83.39
C LEU A 103 -38.21 -72.79 -82.46
N TRP A 104 -39.41 -73.28 -82.13
CA TRP A 104 -40.31 -72.61 -81.19
C TRP A 104 -39.71 -72.54 -79.78
N MET A 105 -39.05 -73.60 -79.33
CA MET A 105 -38.37 -73.62 -78.03
C MET A 105 -37.20 -72.62 -77.95
N ALA A 106 -36.40 -72.49 -79.02
CA ALA A 106 -35.29 -71.53 -79.07
C ALA A 106 -35.76 -70.07 -79.03
N ILE A 107 -36.87 -69.77 -79.69
CA ILE A 107 -37.50 -68.43 -79.67
C ILE A 107 -38.04 -68.10 -78.27
N GLN A 108 -38.76 -69.04 -77.63
CA GLN A 108 -39.26 -68.85 -76.27
C GLN A 108 -38.13 -68.52 -75.28
N ARG A 109 -36.96 -69.16 -75.41
CA ARG A 109 -35.77 -68.87 -74.59
C ARG A 109 -35.23 -67.46 -74.80
N SER A 110 -35.12 -67.01 -76.06
CA SER A 110 -34.54 -65.70 -76.38
C SER A 110 -35.35 -64.53 -75.82
N PHE A 111 -36.69 -64.64 -75.78
CA PHE A 111 -37.56 -63.61 -75.21
C PHE A 111 -37.42 -63.44 -73.69
N ILE A 112 -36.97 -64.46 -72.97
CA ILE A 112 -36.72 -64.37 -71.52
C ILE A 112 -35.52 -63.48 -71.24
N TYR A 113 -34.40 -63.70 -71.93
CA TYR A 113 -33.20 -62.89 -71.76
C TYR A 113 -33.44 -61.42 -72.16
N LEU A 114 -34.25 -61.17 -73.20
CA LEU A 114 -34.68 -59.81 -73.54
C LEU A 114 -35.51 -59.16 -72.43
N GLY A 115 -36.28 -59.96 -71.67
CA GLY A 115 -37.02 -59.52 -70.48
C GLY A 115 -36.14 -59.13 -69.29
N LEU A 116 -34.85 -59.49 -69.29
CA LEU A 116 -33.90 -59.18 -68.22
C LEU A 116 -32.99 -57.97 -68.53
N ALA A 117 -33.08 -57.41 -69.75
CA ALA A 117 -32.27 -56.28 -70.17
C ALA A 117 -32.92 -54.92 -69.83
N LEU A 118 -32.10 -53.88 -69.62
CA LEU A 118 -32.61 -52.52 -69.49
C LEU A 118 -33.17 -52.07 -70.85
N ARG A 119 -34.50 -51.90 -70.90
CA ARG A 119 -35.23 -51.69 -72.15
C ARG A 119 -36.01 -50.39 -72.14
N ARG A 120 -36.35 -49.95 -73.34
CA ARG A 120 -37.20 -48.79 -73.58
C ARG A 120 -38.59 -49.27 -74.03
N PRO A 121 -39.69 -48.59 -73.67
CA PRO A 121 -41.00 -48.94 -74.17
C PRO A 121 -41.07 -48.85 -75.70
N LEU A 122 -41.87 -49.72 -76.31
CA LEU A 122 -41.98 -49.87 -77.78
C LEU A 122 -42.38 -48.56 -78.48
N PHE A 123 -43.22 -47.75 -77.83
CA PHE A 123 -43.74 -46.49 -78.38
C PHE A 123 -42.93 -45.25 -77.94
N GLY A 124 -41.70 -45.43 -77.44
CA GLY A 124 -40.83 -44.34 -76.95
C GLY A 124 -40.87 -44.16 -75.42
N GLY A 125 -39.96 -43.33 -74.89
CA GLY A 125 -39.80 -43.09 -73.44
C GLY A 125 -38.37 -43.34 -72.94
N PRO A 126 -38.06 -43.15 -71.65
CA PRO A 126 -36.75 -43.45 -71.08
C PRO A 126 -36.52 -44.96 -70.95
N PHE A 127 -35.27 -45.36 -70.71
CA PHE A 127 -34.98 -46.71 -70.26
C PHE A 127 -35.68 -46.97 -68.92
N ASN A 128 -36.37 -48.10 -68.81
CA ASN A 128 -37.12 -48.49 -67.61
C ASN A 128 -36.44 -49.70 -66.97
N ALA A 129 -35.96 -49.53 -65.73
CA ALA A 129 -35.36 -50.59 -64.93
C ALA A 129 -36.40 -51.43 -64.17
N GLU A 130 -37.70 -51.20 -64.37
CA GLU A 130 -38.84 -51.94 -63.78
C GLU A 130 -38.77 -52.05 -62.25
N GLY A 131 -38.15 -51.06 -61.58
CA GLY A 131 -37.97 -51.03 -60.14
C GLY A 131 -36.72 -51.78 -59.63
N TYR A 132 -35.95 -52.42 -60.51
CA TYR A 132 -34.68 -53.05 -60.15
C TYR A 132 -33.56 -52.03 -59.96
N ARG A 133 -32.61 -52.33 -59.06
CA ARG A 133 -31.45 -51.48 -58.77
C ARG A 133 -30.43 -51.55 -59.91
N ILE A 134 -29.96 -50.40 -60.38
CA ILE A 134 -28.77 -50.29 -61.22
C ILE A 134 -27.55 -50.13 -60.31
N SER A 135 -26.59 -51.06 -60.41
CA SER A 135 -25.33 -51.03 -59.64
C SER A 135 -24.11 -50.81 -60.51
N ASN A 136 -23.01 -50.33 -59.91
CA ASN A 136 -21.73 -50.01 -60.58
C ASN A 136 -21.83 -48.87 -61.62
N LEU A 137 -22.67 -47.87 -61.36
CA LEU A 137 -22.71 -46.63 -62.12
C LEU A 137 -21.53 -45.72 -61.69
N ALA A 138 -20.86 -45.07 -62.64
CA ALA A 138 -19.81 -44.09 -62.35
C ALA A 138 -20.39 -42.76 -61.82
N ASP A 139 -19.54 -41.90 -61.25
CA ASP A 139 -19.97 -40.55 -60.86
C ASP A 139 -20.30 -39.69 -62.10
N PRO A 140 -21.30 -38.80 -62.00
CA PRO A 140 -21.73 -37.98 -63.13
C PRO A 140 -20.66 -36.94 -63.51
N ILE A 141 -20.36 -36.79 -64.80
CA ILE A 141 -19.41 -35.80 -65.32
C ILE A 141 -20.17 -34.62 -65.93
N ASN A 142 -21.19 -34.91 -66.73
CA ASN A 142 -22.04 -33.92 -67.37
C ASN A 142 -23.32 -33.68 -66.57
N SER A 143 -23.97 -32.56 -66.84
CA SER A 143 -25.18 -32.14 -66.12
C SER A 143 -26.41 -33.03 -66.36
N GLN A 144 -26.39 -33.90 -67.38
CA GLN A 144 -27.47 -34.84 -67.70
C GLN A 144 -27.16 -36.29 -67.28
N ASP A 145 -26.00 -36.56 -66.69
CA ASP A 145 -25.63 -37.92 -66.28
C ASP A 145 -26.46 -38.35 -65.05
N ALA A 146 -26.78 -39.64 -64.97
CA ALA A 146 -27.38 -40.21 -63.78
C ALA A 146 -26.36 -40.22 -62.62
N ALA A 147 -26.79 -39.87 -61.41
CA ALA A 147 -25.92 -39.77 -60.25
C ALA A 147 -26.07 -40.96 -59.29
N THR A 148 -24.96 -41.42 -58.72
CA THR A 148 -24.99 -42.40 -57.62
C THR A 148 -25.57 -41.76 -56.35
N LYS A 149 -26.21 -42.55 -55.49
CA LYS A 149 -26.67 -42.06 -54.17
C LYS A 149 -25.52 -41.44 -53.36
N GLY A 150 -24.33 -42.06 -53.41
CA GLY A 150 -23.13 -41.59 -52.73
C GLY A 150 -22.69 -40.20 -53.18
N TYR A 151 -22.70 -39.93 -54.50
CA TYR A 151 -22.42 -38.61 -55.04
C TYR A 151 -23.42 -37.56 -54.52
N VAL A 152 -24.73 -37.85 -54.59
CA VAL A 152 -25.78 -36.91 -54.14
C VAL A 152 -25.69 -36.63 -52.63
N ASP A 153 -25.51 -37.65 -51.80
CA ASP A 153 -25.39 -37.50 -50.35
C ASP A 153 -24.14 -36.69 -49.97
N SER A 154 -23.01 -36.92 -50.65
CA SER A 154 -21.75 -36.21 -50.37
C SER A 154 -21.87 -34.71 -50.67
N GLN A 155 -22.48 -34.35 -51.79
CA GLN A 155 -22.76 -32.96 -52.16
C GLN A 155 -23.78 -32.32 -51.22
N GLY A 156 -24.80 -33.07 -50.78
CA GLY A 156 -25.78 -32.62 -49.79
C GLY A 156 -25.15 -32.33 -48.42
N ASN A 157 -24.34 -33.25 -47.88
CA ASN A 157 -23.69 -33.08 -46.58
C ASN A 157 -22.66 -31.93 -46.58
N ALA A 158 -21.89 -31.77 -47.67
CA ALA A 158 -20.95 -30.65 -47.79
C ALA A 158 -21.66 -29.28 -47.71
N ARG A 159 -22.90 -29.19 -48.22
CA ARG A 159 -23.71 -27.97 -48.19
C ARG A 159 -24.41 -27.77 -46.84
N LEU A 160 -24.89 -28.84 -46.20
CA LEU A 160 -25.62 -28.79 -44.91
C LEU A 160 -24.72 -28.59 -43.67
N ASN A 161 -23.41 -28.80 -43.79
CA ASN A 161 -22.45 -28.54 -42.70
C ASN A 161 -22.08 -27.05 -42.54
N ARG A 162 -22.62 -26.17 -43.38
CA ARG A 162 -22.30 -24.73 -43.40
C ARG A 162 -23.53 -23.82 -43.34
N THR A 163 -24.71 -24.35 -43.00
CA THR A 163 -25.98 -23.60 -43.02
C THR A 163 -26.72 -23.67 -41.69
N LEU A 164 -27.48 -22.59 -41.39
CA LEU A 164 -28.46 -22.58 -40.31
C LEU A 164 -29.67 -23.40 -40.76
N ARG A 165 -30.07 -24.42 -40.00
CA ARG A 165 -31.18 -25.30 -40.36
C ARG A 165 -32.48 -24.75 -39.79
N VAL A 166 -33.45 -24.55 -40.67
CA VAL A 166 -34.78 -24.06 -40.33
C VAL A 166 -35.83 -24.97 -40.99
N PRO A 167 -37.01 -25.14 -40.39
CA PRO A 167 -38.08 -25.98 -40.95
C PRO A 167 -38.77 -25.35 -42.19
N GLU A 168 -38.63 -24.03 -42.38
CA GLU A 168 -39.15 -23.31 -43.54
C GLU A 168 -38.36 -23.63 -44.82
N SER A 169 -39.02 -23.54 -45.98
CA SER A 169 -38.39 -23.82 -47.28
C SER A 169 -37.30 -22.81 -47.68
N TYR A 170 -37.32 -21.63 -47.07
CA TYR A 170 -36.36 -20.55 -47.31
C TYR A 170 -36.34 -19.58 -46.12
N ILE A 171 -35.15 -19.12 -45.74
CA ILE A 171 -34.95 -17.90 -44.96
C ILE A 171 -33.97 -16.98 -45.71
N PRO A 172 -34.08 -15.65 -45.55
CA PRO A 172 -33.10 -14.72 -46.08
C PRO A 172 -31.67 -14.98 -45.58
N ALA A 173 -30.66 -14.54 -46.34
CA ALA A 173 -29.27 -14.60 -45.91
C ALA A 173 -29.01 -13.69 -44.70
N LEU A 174 -28.02 -14.05 -43.87
CA LEU A 174 -27.55 -13.18 -42.79
C LEU A 174 -27.09 -11.81 -43.34
N PRO A 175 -27.26 -10.71 -42.57
CA PRO A 175 -26.76 -9.39 -42.96
C PRO A 175 -25.27 -9.38 -43.33
N ALA A 176 -24.86 -8.43 -44.19
CA ALA A 176 -23.46 -8.30 -44.63
C ALA A 176 -22.48 -8.09 -43.45
N ALA A 177 -21.21 -8.44 -43.66
CA ALA A 177 -20.18 -8.46 -42.60
C ALA A 177 -20.09 -7.17 -41.78
N GLU A 178 -20.18 -6.01 -42.45
CA GLU A 178 -20.16 -4.68 -41.83
C GLU A 178 -21.31 -4.45 -40.84
N TYR A 179 -22.47 -5.08 -41.05
CA TYR A 179 -23.64 -4.93 -40.18
C TYR A 179 -23.66 -5.92 -39.03
N ARG A 180 -23.04 -7.10 -39.19
CA ARG A 180 -22.98 -8.17 -38.19
C ARG A 180 -21.72 -8.18 -37.33
N ALA A 181 -20.72 -7.35 -37.66
CA ALA A 181 -19.54 -7.19 -36.82
C ALA A 181 -19.95 -6.79 -35.39
N ASN A 182 -19.42 -7.49 -34.39
CA ASN A 182 -19.68 -7.28 -32.96
C ASN A 182 -21.14 -7.43 -32.51
N LYS A 183 -21.98 -8.18 -33.25
CA LYS A 183 -23.40 -8.44 -32.93
C LYS A 183 -23.71 -9.93 -32.93
N MET A 184 -24.80 -10.32 -32.27
CA MET A 184 -25.28 -11.71 -32.23
C MET A 184 -26.36 -11.96 -33.29
N PRO A 185 -26.39 -13.14 -33.94
CA PRO A 185 -27.54 -13.56 -34.74
C PRO A 185 -28.82 -13.66 -33.90
N ALA A 186 -29.92 -13.12 -34.40
CA ALA A 186 -31.26 -13.20 -33.80
C ALA A 186 -32.33 -13.28 -34.90
N PHE A 187 -33.60 -13.27 -34.55
CA PHE A 187 -34.71 -13.30 -35.52
C PHE A 187 -35.72 -12.19 -35.22
N ASN A 188 -36.27 -11.57 -36.27
CA ASN A 188 -37.35 -10.59 -36.13
C ASN A 188 -38.72 -11.30 -35.92
N SER A 189 -39.80 -10.52 -35.83
CA SER A 189 -41.16 -11.04 -35.68
C SER A 189 -41.66 -11.89 -36.87
N GLN A 190 -40.99 -11.84 -38.02
CA GLN A 190 -41.28 -12.66 -39.19
C GLN A 190 -40.45 -13.95 -39.25
N GLY A 191 -39.53 -14.16 -38.31
CA GLY A 191 -38.60 -15.29 -38.33
C GLY A 191 -37.41 -15.11 -39.26
N ASP A 192 -37.19 -13.90 -39.80
CA ASP A 192 -36.02 -13.61 -40.63
C ASP A 192 -34.77 -13.39 -39.77
N PRO A 193 -33.60 -13.89 -40.19
CA PRO A 193 -32.37 -13.69 -39.46
C PRO A 193 -31.94 -12.22 -39.49
N ILE A 194 -31.77 -11.65 -38.31
CA ILE A 194 -31.26 -10.30 -38.05
C ILE A 194 -30.00 -10.37 -37.17
N VAL A 195 -29.39 -9.22 -36.89
CA VAL A 195 -28.31 -9.10 -35.90
C VAL A 195 -28.66 -8.06 -34.85
N VAL A 196 -28.43 -8.39 -33.59
CA VAL A 196 -28.73 -7.54 -32.44
C VAL A 196 -27.50 -7.35 -31.57
N LEU A 197 -27.49 -6.28 -30.77
CA LEU A 197 -26.49 -6.15 -29.71
C LEU A 197 -26.71 -7.27 -28.66
N PRO A 198 -25.65 -7.80 -28.03
CA PRO A 198 -25.79 -8.77 -26.94
C PRO A 198 -26.71 -8.21 -25.83
N PRO A 199 -27.78 -8.90 -25.40
CA PRO A 199 -28.52 -8.56 -24.20
C PRO A 199 -27.71 -8.97 -22.95
N SER A 200 -27.87 -8.22 -21.85
CA SER A 200 -27.04 -8.28 -20.64
C SER A 200 -26.84 -9.71 -20.10
N GLY A 201 -25.57 -10.11 -19.89
CA GLY A 201 -25.22 -11.36 -19.20
C GLY A 201 -24.09 -12.18 -19.85
N SER A 202 -23.38 -11.65 -20.84
CA SER A 202 -22.18 -12.30 -21.37
C SER A 202 -21.02 -12.26 -20.34
N ALA A 203 -20.05 -13.17 -20.45
CA ALA A 203 -18.83 -13.09 -19.62
C ALA A 203 -18.10 -11.74 -19.80
N SER A 204 -18.22 -11.15 -20.99
CA SER A 204 -17.77 -9.79 -21.28
C SER A 204 -18.52 -8.74 -20.46
N ASP A 205 -19.84 -8.85 -20.31
CA ASP A 205 -20.62 -7.94 -19.46
C ASP A 205 -20.21 -8.05 -17.99
N VAL A 206 -19.98 -9.27 -17.47
CA VAL A 206 -19.49 -9.44 -16.10
C VAL A 206 -18.12 -8.76 -15.91
N MET A 207 -17.19 -8.96 -16.85
CA MET A 207 -15.88 -8.29 -16.81
C MET A 207 -15.99 -6.77 -16.92
N ILE A 208 -16.92 -6.27 -17.74
CA ILE A 208 -17.21 -4.84 -17.87
C ILE A 208 -17.83 -4.29 -16.58
N GLU A 209 -18.82 -4.96 -15.99
CA GLU A 209 -19.44 -4.55 -14.71
C GLU A 209 -18.43 -4.56 -13.56
N LEU A 210 -17.56 -5.57 -13.48
CA LEU A 210 -16.51 -5.64 -12.47
C LEU A 210 -15.40 -4.59 -12.68
N ALA A 211 -15.16 -4.17 -13.93
CA ALA A 211 -14.20 -3.12 -14.25
C ALA A 211 -14.73 -1.69 -13.99
N LYS A 212 -16.04 -1.51 -13.79
CA LYS A 212 -16.59 -0.19 -13.42
C LYS A 212 -16.13 0.23 -12.01
N PRO A 213 -16.14 1.54 -11.69
CA PRO A 213 -15.91 2.01 -10.31
C PRO A 213 -16.83 1.38 -9.26
N ALA A 214 -18.03 0.94 -9.66
CA ALA A 214 -18.99 0.24 -8.80
C ALA A 214 -18.78 -1.29 -8.73
N GLY A 215 -17.78 -1.84 -9.41
CA GLY A 215 -17.54 -3.29 -9.49
C GLY A 215 -17.35 -3.94 -8.11
N ALA A 216 -16.75 -3.23 -7.15
CA ALA A 216 -16.60 -3.71 -5.78
C ALA A 216 -17.96 -3.93 -5.05
N GLN A 217 -19.05 -3.31 -5.51
CA GLN A 217 -20.40 -3.55 -4.97
C GLN A 217 -20.95 -4.93 -5.39
N GLN A 218 -20.41 -5.50 -6.46
CA GLN A 218 -20.85 -6.78 -7.04
C GLN A 218 -20.16 -7.99 -6.40
N ILE A 219 -19.16 -7.77 -5.52
CA ILE A 219 -18.40 -8.84 -4.85
C ILE A 219 -18.85 -8.95 -3.39
N GLY A 220 -19.61 -10.00 -3.06
CA GLY A 220 -20.11 -10.26 -1.71
C GLY A 220 -19.01 -10.65 -0.70
N VAL A 221 -19.24 -10.37 0.58
CA VAL A 221 -18.37 -10.79 1.71
C VAL A 221 -19.18 -11.52 2.80
N GLN A 222 -18.54 -12.40 3.57
CA GLN A 222 -19.15 -13.11 4.71
C GLN A 222 -19.05 -12.27 6.00
N PRO A 223 -20.04 -12.28 6.91
CA PRO A 223 -21.33 -13.00 6.82
C PRO A 223 -22.36 -12.31 5.91
N GLN A 224 -22.21 -11.02 5.62
CA GLN A 224 -23.07 -10.25 4.71
C GLN A 224 -22.35 -8.98 4.21
N GLY A 225 -22.85 -8.39 3.12
CA GLY A 225 -22.34 -7.13 2.55
C GLY A 225 -21.50 -7.34 1.29
N ASN A 226 -20.74 -6.32 0.87
CA ASN A 226 -19.87 -6.37 -0.30
C ASN A 226 -18.48 -5.72 -0.09
N LEU A 227 -17.58 -5.90 -1.04
CA LEU A 227 -16.20 -5.41 -0.96
C LEU A 227 -16.11 -3.88 -0.84
N SER A 228 -17.03 -3.13 -1.46
CA SER A 228 -17.07 -1.66 -1.32
C SER A 228 -17.38 -1.19 0.12
N GLN A 229 -18.12 -2.00 0.89
CA GLN A 229 -18.40 -1.72 2.30
C GLN A 229 -17.21 -2.07 3.20
N LEU A 230 -16.30 -2.95 2.75
CA LEU A 230 -15.10 -3.37 3.47
C LEU A 230 -13.91 -2.43 3.20
N ILE A 231 -13.69 -2.04 1.94
CA ILE A 231 -12.60 -1.14 1.53
C ILE A 231 -13.04 0.32 1.71
N GLN A 232 -12.92 0.81 2.93
CA GLN A 232 -13.28 2.19 3.30
C GLN A 232 -12.06 3.11 3.34
N PHE A 233 -11.14 2.96 2.40
CA PHE A 233 -9.92 3.76 2.27
C PHE A 233 -9.46 3.77 0.82
N VAL A 234 -8.60 4.72 0.48
CA VAL A 234 -7.88 4.73 -0.79
C VAL A 234 -6.37 4.63 -0.57
N THR A 235 -5.61 4.32 -1.61
CA THR A 235 -4.14 4.33 -1.57
C THR A 235 -3.58 5.19 -2.70
N PRO A 236 -2.38 5.79 -2.55
CA PRO A 236 -1.75 6.54 -3.63
C PRO A 236 -1.60 5.74 -4.94
N GLU A 237 -1.41 4.42 -4.87
CA GLU A 237 -1.27 3.53 -6.03
C GLU A 237 -2.56 3.46 -6.86
N GLN A 238 -3.74 3.59 -6.24
CA GLN A 238 -5.01 3.69 -6.97
C GLN A 238 -5.07 4.94 -7.85
N PHE A 239 -4.27 5.95 -7.52
CA PHE A 239 -4.09 7.18 -8.30
C PHE A 239 -2.81 7.15 -9.14
N GLY A 240 -2.12 6.01 -9.20
CA GLY A 240 -0.98 5.79 -10.09
C GLY A 240 0.40 6.03 -9.48
N ALA A 241 0.52 6.20 -8.16
CA ALA A 241 1.81 6.27 -7.47
C ALA A 241 2.62 4.98 -7.69
N ILE A 242 3.93 5.11 -7.71
CA ILE A 242 4.91 4.03 -7.88
C ILE A 242 5.50 3.66 -6.51
N GLY A 243 5.93 4.66 -5.73
CA GLY A 243 6.35 4.46 -4.34
C GLY A 243 7.62 3.61 -4.16
N ASP A 244 8.53 3.60 -5.13
CA ASP A 244 9.77 2.82 -5.12
C ASP A 244 10.99 3.60 -4.57
N GLY A 245 10.82 4.89 -4.31
CA GLY A 245 11.87 5.79 -3.86
C GLY A 245 12.67 6.45 -4.98
N THR A 246 12.30 6.25 -6.25
CA THR A 246 12.88 6.93 -7.40
C THR A 246 11.97 8.09 -7.83
N ALA A 247 12.54 9.24 -8.19
CA ALA A 247 11.75 10.34 -8.72
C ALA A 247 11.37 10.07 -10.18
N HIS A 248 10.08 9.81 -10.42
CA HIS A 248 9.54 9.54 -11.76
C HIS A 248 8.78 10.76 -12.31
N PRO A 249 9.28 11.49 -13.31
CA PRO A 249 8.54 12.61 -13.91
C PRO A 249 7.29 12.14 -14.67
N LEU A 250 6.27 12.98 -14.72
CA LEU A 250 5.02 12.71 -15.45
C LEU A 250 5.26 12.44 -16.94
N SER A 251 6.34 12.96 -17.53
CA SER A 251 6.74 12.67 -18.93
C SER A 251 7.02 11.19 -19.21
N GLU A 252 7.27 10.35 -18.20
CA GLU A 252 7.40 8.90 -18.38
C GLU A 252 6.07 8.23 -18.73
N ARG A 253 4.93 8.83 -18.36
CA ARG A 253 3.59 8.27 -18.55
C ARG A 253 2.73 9.07 -19.53
N TYR A 254 2.95 10.39 -19.61
CA TYR A 254 2.12 11.30 -20.40
C TYR A 254 2.96 12.06 -21.43
N LEU A 255 2.55 11.96 -22.70
CA LEU A 255 3.22 12.65 -23.82
C LEU A 255 2.99 14.17 -23.82
N THR A 256 1.87 14.64 -23.24
CA THR A 256 1.50 16.05 -23.22
C THR A 256 1.00 16.46 -21.84
N LEU A 257 1.18 17.74 -21.48
CA LEU A 257 0.65 18.29 -20.24
C LEU A 257 -0.87 18.13 -20.17
N SER A 258 -1.59 18.32 -21.27
CA SER A 258 -3.05 18.13 -21.32
C SER A 258 -3.47 16.69 -21.02
N ALA A 259 -2.69 15.69 -21.45
CA ALA A 259 -2.95 14.29 -21.11
C ALA A 259 -2.71 14.02 -19.61
N ALA A 260 -1.66 14.61 -19.03
CA ALA A 260 -1.42 14.53 -17.59
C ALA A 260 -2.54 15.24 -16.79
N GLN A 261 -2.97 16.43 -17.23
CA GLN A 261 -4.03 17.22 -16.60
C GLN A 261 -5.41 16.56 -16.68
N ALA A 262 -5.66 15.71 -17.68
CA ALA A 262 -6.87 14.91 -17.74
C ALA A 262 -6.98 13.91 -16.57
N VAL A 263 -5.86 13.48 -15.99
CA VAL A 263 -5.80 12.59 -14.82
C VAL A 263 -5.57 13.38 -13.53
N TYR A 264 -4.70 14.37 -13.56
CA TYR A 264 -4.31 15.21 -12.42
C TYR A 264 -4.53 16.70 -12.77
N PRO A 265 -5.74 17.25 -12.60
CA PRO A 265 -6.07 18.59 -13.10
C PRO A 265 -5.21 19.75 -12.58
N PHE A 266 -4.52 19.55 -11.46
CA PHE A 266 -3.69 20.55 -10.78
C PHE A 266 -2.22 20.56 -11.22
N VAL A 267 -1.79 19.63 -12.08
CA VAL A 267 -0.39 19.59 -12.55
C VAL A 267 -0.14 20.71 -13.57
N THR A 268 1.05 21.28 -13.52
CA THR A 268 1.46 22.45 -14.33
C THR A 268 2.68 22.16 -15.20
N SER A 269 3.40 21.06 -14.97
CA SER A 269 4.54 20.66 -15.78
C SER A 269 4.70 19.13 -15.83
N LEU A 270 5.19 18.61 -16.96
CA LEU A 270 5.54 17.19 -17.09
C LEU A 270 6.81 16.79 -16.32
N THR A 271 7.56 17.76 -15.80
CA THR A 271 8.72 17.52 -14.92
C THR A 271 8.32 17.22 -13.48
N GLN A 272 7.07 17.51 -13.10
CA GLN A 272 6.55 17.13 -11.78
C GLN A 272 6.45 15.62 -11.70
N THR A 273 6.58 15.06 -10.49
CA THR A 273 6.65 13.61 -10.34
C THR A 273 5.28 12.94 -10.29
N ILE A 274 5.19 11.71 -10.81
CA ILE A 274 4.03 10.83 -10.74
C ILE A 274 3.62 10.59 -9.28
N ASP A 275 4.57 10.31 -8.39
CA ASP A 275 4.29 10.05 -6.98
C ASP A 275 3.63 11.25 -6.28
N TRP A 276 4.18 12.45 -6.44
CA TRP A 276 3.54 13.66 -5.91
C TRP A 276 2.13 13.84 -6.46
N ALA A 277 1.95 13.75 -7.79
CA ALA A 277 0.65 13.96 -8.42
C ALA A 277 -0.38 12.92 -7.94
N ALA A 278 0.02 11.65 -7.84
CA ALA A 278 -0.84 10.59 -7.33
C ALA A 278 -1.16 10.75 -5.84
N CYS A 279 -0.19 11.11 -5.00
CA CYS A 279 -0.41 11.38 -3.58
C CYS A 279 -1.36 12.57 -3.37
N GLN A 280 -1.17 13.67 -4.09
CA GLN A 280 -2.05 14.83 -3.99
C GLN A 280 -3.47 14.51 -4.51
N ALA A 281 -3.58 13.72 -5.59
CA ALA A 281 -4.88 13.28 -6.10
C ALA A 281 -5.60 12.36 -5.10
N ALA A 282 -4.88 11.46 -4.44
CA ALA A 282 -5.41 10.61 -3.38
C ALA A 282 -5.95 11.44 -2.21
N ASP A 283 -5.18 12.41 -1.74
CA ASP A 283 -5.62 13.33 -0.68
C ASP A 283 -6.89 14.09 -1.09
N ASN A 284 -6.85 14.75 -2.25
CA ASN A 284 -7.97 15.52 -2.77
C ASN A 284 -9.25 14.68 -2.91
N TYR A 285 -9.12 13.42 -3.33
CA TYR A 285 -10.27 12.51 -3.43
C TYR A 285 -10.81 12.12 -2.05
N ALA A 286 -9.92 11.83 -1.11
CA ALA A 286 -10.22 11.17 0.16
C ALA A 286 -10.79 12.12 1.23
N ARG A 287 -10.47 13.42 1.17
CA ARG A 287 -11.01 14.44 2.09
C ARG A 287 -12.52 14.29 2.28
N GLU A 288 -12.95 14.30 3.53
CA GLU A 288 -14.36 14.15 3.97
C GLU A 288 -15.01 12.79 3.63
N LYS A 289 -14.29 11.84 3.03
CA LYS A 289 -14.83 10.54 2.61
C LYS A 289 -14.18 9.37 3.36
N CYS A 290 -12.86 9.28 3.32
CA CYS A 290 -12.11 8.13 3.85
C CYS A 290 -10.65 8.49 4.11
N PRO A 291 -9.88 7.67 4.84
CA PRO A 291 -8.43 7.85 4.95
C PRO A 291 -7.68 7.40 3.68
N VAL A 292 -6.53 8.04 3.44
CA VAL A 292 -5.49 7.55 2.54
C VAL A 292 -4.60 6.59 3.33
N ARG A 293 -4.47 5.35 2.86
CA ARG A 293 -3.59 4.33 3.44
C ARG A 293 -2.41 4.08 2.52
N CYS A 294 -1.22 4.01 3.10
CA CYS A 294 0.01 3.72 2.36
C CYS A 294 0.47 2.29 2.64
N PRO A 295 1.07 1.59 1.65
CA PRO A 295 1.80 0.35 1.91
C PRO A 295 2.95 0.56 2.89
N TYR A 296 3.26 -0.49 3.65
CA TYR A 296 4.15 -0.41 4.80
C TYR A 296 5.57 0.09 4.46
N PHE A 297 6.08 -0.18 3.26
CA PHE A 297 7.44 0.22 2.84
C PHE A 297 7.45 1.09 1.57
N ALA A 298 6.31 1.68 1.19
CA ALA A 298 6.27 2.60 0.06
C ALA A 298 7.13 3.83 0.35
N ASN A 299 7.89 4.28 -0.64
CA ASN A 299 8.68 5.50 -0.61
C ASN A 299 8.27 6.40 -1.78
N TYR A 300 7.37 7.35 -1.54
CA TYR A 300 6.89 8.25 -2.58
C TYR A 300 7.90 9.39 -2.78
N HIS A 301 8.47 9.53 -3.97
CA HIS A 301 9.47 10.55 -4.24
C HIS A 301 8.89 11.75 -5.01
N PHE A 302 8.82 12.92 -4.36
CA PHE A 302 8.18 14.13 -4.88
C PHE A 302 9.07 15.00 -5.79
N GLY A 303 10.23 14.49 -6.22
CA GLY A 303 11.23 15.29 -6.92
C GLY A 303 11.69 16.49 -6.10
N ASP A 304 11.94 17.61 -6.76
CA ASP A 304 12.43 18.85 -6.16
C ASP A 304 11.39 19.99 -6.16
N SER A 305 10.30 19.87 -6.91
CA SER A 305 9.41 20.98 -7.22
C SER A 305 8.19 21.12 -6.30
N ASN A 306 7.67 20.01 -5.76
CA ASN A 306 6.36 20.01 -5.11
C ASN A 306 6.34 19.29 -3.76
N TYR A 307 5.27 19.52 -3.01
CA TYR A 307 5.00 18.98 -1.69
C TYR A 307 3.54 18.54 -1.58
N LEU A 308 3.24 17.68 -0.61
CA LEU A 308 1.87 17.26 -0.33
C LEU A 308 1.14 18.34 0.46
N GLU A 309 -0.01 18.78 -0.03
CA GLU A 309 -0.89 19.74 0.63
C GLU A 309 -2.05 19.05 1.32
N LEU A 310 -2.19 19.30 2.63
CA LEU A 310 -3.25 18.78 3.48
C LEU A 310 -4.35 19.83 3.69
N GLY A 311 -5.55 19.53 3.23
CA GLY A 311 -6.76 20.32 3.48
C GLY A 311 -7.59 19.81 4.66
N ILE A 312 -8.82 20.32 4.78
CA ILE A 312 -9.78 19.88 5.80
C ILE A 312 -10.04 18.38 5.66
N ASN A 313 -10.05 17.67 6.80
CA ASN A 313 -10.29 16.22 6.87
C ASN A 313 -9.32 15.37 6.02
N SER A 314 -8.10 15.85 5.80
CA SER A 314 -7.01 15.04 5.23
C SER A 314 -6.54 14.01 6.24
N ARG A 315 -6.65 12.73 5.91
CA ARG A 315 -6.40 11.63 6.87
C ARG A 315 -5.47 10.59 6.27
N TRP A 316 -4.19 10.67 6.58
CA TRP A 316 -3.15 9.77 6.11
C TRP A 316 -2.70 8.79 7.18
N ILE A 317 -2.60 7.52 6.79
CA ILE A 317 -2.17 6.41 7.65
C ILE A 317 -1.13 5.57 6.88
N GLY A 318 0.11 5.58 7.34
CA GLY A 318 1.18 4.70 6.85
C GLY A 318 1.52 3.59 7.85
N SER A 319 2.80 3.23 7.92
CA SER A 319 3.33 2.16 8.76
C SER A 319 3.39 2.51 10.25
N VAL A 320 3.63 1.51 11.10
CA VAL A 320 3.75 1.73 12.54
C VAL A 320 5.14 2.31 12.86
N ASN A 321 5.18 3.46 13.54
CA ASN A 321 6.40 4.11 14.06
C ASN A 321 7.58 4.17 13.05
N PRO A 322 7.38 4.68 11.81
CA PRO A 322 8.49 4.79 10.88
C PRO A 322 9.50 5.82 11.36
N GLN A 323 10.77 5.44 11.26
CA GLN A 323 11.93 6.27 11.55
C GLN A 323 13.09 5.77 10.69
N ARG A 324 14.20 6.54 10.65
CA ARG A 324 15.36 6.21 9.83
C ARG A 324 15.80 4.76 9.96
N ASP A 325 15.93 4.28 11.19
CA ASP A 325 16.53 2.98 11.51
C ASP A 325 15.54 1.81 11.44
N SER A 326 14.22 2.06 11.56
CA SER A 326 13.18 1.03 11.43
C SER A 326 12.59 0.92 10.03
N GLY A 327 12.81 1.94 9.18
CA GLY A 327 12.17 2.05 7.87
C GLY A 327 10.67 2.33 7.99
N GLY A 328 9.90 1.89 7.00
CA GLY A 328 8.45 2.10 6.92
C GLY A 328 8.04 2.99 5.74
N THR A 329 6.82 3.54 5.78
CA THR A 329 6.27 4.41 4.75
C THR A 329 7.01 5.74 4.74
N LYS A 330 7.45 6.19 3.56
CA LYS A 330 8.22 7.42 3.38
C LYS A 330 7.61 8.35 2.34
N MET A 331 7.84 9.64 2.55
CA MET A 331 7.71 10.67 1.53
C MET A 331 9.07 11.35 1.41
N THR A 332 9.73 11.17 0.27
CA THR A 332 11.07 11.70 0.01
C THR A 332 10.99 12.89 -0.93
N ARG A 333 11.72 13.97 -0.61
CA ARG A 333 11.87 15.13 -1.49
C ARG A 333 13.36 15.45 -1.72
N THR A 334 13.73 15.73 -2.95
CA THR A 334 15.07 16.21 -3.31
C THR A 334 15.16 17.69 -2.97
N PRO A 335 16.24 18.14 -2.29
CA PRO A 335 16.47 19.57 -2.10
C PRO A 335 16.52 20.29 -3.46
N PRO A 336 15.72 21.35 -3.67
CA PRO A 336 15.74 22.06 -4.94
C PRO A 336 17.08 22.77 -5.16
N ALA A 337 17.51 22.83 -6.42
CA ALA A 337 18.75 23.52 -6.80
C ALA A 337 18.71 25.03 -6.49
N VAL A 338 17.50 25.62 -6.54
CA VAL A 338 17.23 27.00 -6.14
C VAL A 338 16.21 26.96 -5.02
N LYS A 339 16.54 27.59 -3.91
CA LYS A 339 15.68 27.73 -2.74
C LYS A 339 14.37 28.45 -3.10
N GLY A 340 13.24 27.84 -2.73
CA GLY A 340 11.92 28.41 -2.91
C GLY A 340 11.60 29.52 -1.90
N ALA A 341 10.38 30.04 -1.96
CA ALA A 341 9.86 30.92 -0.93
C ALA A 341 9.81 30.18 0.42
N PHE A 342 10.11 30.89 1.52
CA PHE A 342 10.02 30.30 2.87
C PHE A 342 8.65 29.66 3.06
N GLY A 343 8.62 28.45 3.59
CA GLY A 343 7.40 27.70 3.83
C GLY A 343 6.95 26.79 2.68
N HIS A 344 7.48 27.00 1.47
CA HIS A 344 7.16 26.19 0.28
C HIS A 344 8.24 25.12 -0.02
N ASP A 345 9.42 25.24 0.58
CA ASP A 345 10.43 24.17 0.63
C ASP A 345 10.11 23.19 1.76
N CYS A 346 8.93 22.56 1.68
CA CYS A 346 8.44 21.56 2.63
C CYS A 346 8.23 20.18 1.99
N ILE A 347 8.04 19.10 2.75
CA ILE A 347 7.64 17.80 2.17
C ILE A 347 6.12 17.65 2.24
N VAL A 348 5.57 18.04 3.39
CA VAL A 348 4.14 18.09 3.66
C VAL A 348 3.81 19.47 4.24
N ARG A 349 2.69 20.03 3.81
CA ARG A 349 2.21 21.33 4.26
C ARG A 349 0.71 21.30 4.50
N VAL A 350 0.29 21.86 5.63
CA VAL A 350 -1.11 22.21 5.84
C VAL A 350 -1.45 23.41 4.97
N MET A 351 -2.53 23.29 4.19
CA MET A 351 -2.98 24.35 3.30
C MET A 351 -3.28 25.63 4.08
N ASP A 352 -3.10 26.78 3.42
CA ASP A 352 -3.65 28.04 3.91
C ASP A 352 -5.17 27.91 4.03
N ALA A 353 -5.77 28.51 5.05
CA ALA A 353 -7.18 28.33 5.34
C ALA A 353 -8.12 28.69 4.18
N SER A 354 -7.77 29.72 3.40
CA SER A 354 -8.51 30.11 2.20
C SER A 354 -8.42 29.05 1.09
N ALA A 355 -7.24 28.49 0.85
CA ALA A 355 -7.03 27.41 -0.11
C ALA A 355 -7.75 26.11 0.31
N ALA A 356 -7.80 25.86 1.63
CA ALA A 356 -8.54 24.74 2.21
C ALA A 356 -10.07 24.93 2.23
N SER A 357 -10.58 26.09 1.78
CA SER A 357 -11.99 26.50 1.91
C SER A 357 -12.51 26.43 3.35
N SER A 358 -11.67 26.81 4.32
CA SER A 358 -12.05 26.78 5.73
C SER A 358 -12.93 27.97 6.13
N PRO A 359 -13.92 27.76 7.03
CA PRO A 359 -14.77 28.84 7.57
C PRO A 359 -14.04 29.85 8.47
N ASP A 360 -12.83 29.53 8.92
CA ASP A 360 -11.99 30.37 9.78
C ASP A 360 -10.51 30.24 9.37
N GLU A 361 -9.59 30.79 10.17
CA GLU A 361 -8.15 30.77 9.89
C GLU A 361 -7.46 29.39 10.05
N PHE A 362 -8.18 28.33 10.43
CA PHE A 362 -7.58 27.02 10.73
C PHE A 362 -8.12 25.87 9.86
N VAL A 363 -7.26 24.90 9.56
CA VAL A 363 -7.56 23.65 8.87
C VAL A 363 -7.66 22.51 9.89
N ARG A 364 -8.83 21.86 9.92
CA ARG A 364 -9.22 20.89 10.97
C ARG A 364 -9.39 19.47 10.43
N GLY A 365 -9.39 18.50 11.35
CA GLY A 365 -9.62 17.09 11.03
C GLY A 365 -8.41 16.39 10.39
N ILE A 366 -7.23 17.00 10.49
CA ILE A 366 -5.99 16.44 9.94
C ILE A 366 -5.53 15.28 10.82
N VAL A 367 -5.38 14.11 10.20
CA VAL A 367 -4.69 12.96 10.77
C VAL A 367 -3.52 12.65 9.85
N PHE A 368 -2.30 12.65 10.36
CA PHE A 368 -1.13 12.32 9.54
C PHE A 368 -0.20 11.43 10.37
N LYS A 369 -0.39 10.11 10.22
CA LYS A 369 0.21 9.10 11.08
C LYS A 369 0.97 8.07 10.29
N GLY A 370 2.11 7.65 10.83
CA GLY A 370 2.85 6.53 10.30
C GLY A 370 3.60 6.84 9.02
N ILE A 371 4.09 8.08 8.86
CA ILE A 371 4.83 8.49 7.66
C ILE A 371 6.12 9.18 8.07
N TYR A 372 7.22 8.77 7.45
CA TYR A 372 8.53 9.38 7.59
C TYR A 372 8.79 10.36 6.43
N THR A 373 8.85 11.64 6.75
CA THR A 373 9.12 12.74 5.82
C THR A 373 10.62 12.99 5.74
N GLN A 374 11.22 12.73 4.58
CA GLN A 374 12.67 12.69 4.41
C GLN A 374 13.15 13.60 3.28
N TRP A 375 14.13 14.46 3.56
CA TRP A 375 14.93 15.07 2.50
C TRP A 375 15.99 14.09 1.98
N ALA A 376 16.22 14.08 0.66
CA ALA A 376 17.24 13.23 0.01
C ALA A 376 18.67 13.74 0.29
N VAL A 377 19.09 13.68 1.55
CA VAL A 377 20.42 14.08 2.04
C VAL A 377 21.02 13.00 2.95
N ALA A 378 22.33 13.11 3.21
CA ALA A 378 23.02 12.26 4.16
C ALA A 378 22.60 12.58 5.61
N ARG A 379 22.68 11.59 6.51
CA ARG A 379 22.46 11.80 7.95
C ARG A 379 23.47 12.81 8.49
N ARG A 380 23.01 13.69 9.39
CA ARG A 380 23.80 14.76 10.03
C ARG A 380 24.42 15.77 9.06
N SER A 381 23.93 15.85 7.81
CA SER A 381 24.34 16.91 6.90
C SER A 381 23.91 18.28 7.42
N ALA A 382 24.74 19.31 7.23
CA ALA A 382 24.38 20.69 7.53
C ALA A 382 23.06 21.09 6.85
N SER A 383 22.12 21.59 7.65
CA SER A 383 20.82 22.09 7.16
C SER A 383 20.47 23.50 7.63
N LYS A 384 21.33 24.11 8.46
CA LYS A 384 21.24 25.52 8.87
C LYS A 384 21.07 26.45 7.66
N GLY A 385 20.09 27.35 7.73
CA GLY A 385 19.82 28.35 6.68
C GLY A 385 19.18 27.82 5.39
N SER A 386 18.98 26.49 5.28
CA SER A 386 18.34 25.91 4.09
C SER A 386 16.85 26.21 3.98
N GLN A 387 16.18 26.54 5.10
CA GLN A 387 14.73 26.75 5.25
C GLN A 387 13.87 25.56 4.81
N ARG A 388 14.48 24.38 4.67
CA ARG A 388 13.79 23.14 4.37
C ARG A 388 12.97 22.67 5.57
N ILE A 389 11.71 22.33 5.34
CA ILE A 389 10.77 21.91 6.37
C ILE A 389 10.31 20.47 6.06
N CYS A 390 10.29 19.58 7.05
CA CYS A 390 9.74 18.24 6.80
C CYS A 390 8.20 18.30 6.85
N PHE A 391 7.63 18.85 7.92
CA PHE A 391 6.19 19.07 8.07
C PHE A 391 5.88 20.52 8.46
N HIS A 392 5.21 21.24 7.56
CA HIS A 392 4.74 22.60 7.80
C HIS A 392 3.30 22.55 8.35
N ALA A 393 3.18 22.81 9.64
CA ALA A 393 1.99 22.59 10.47
C ALA A 393 1.05 23.79 10.51
N ASN A 394 1.39 24.88 9.84
CA ASN A 394 0.71 26.16 10.04
C ASN A 394 -0.77 26.11 9.64
N PHE A 395 -1.60 26.86 10.36
CA PHE A 395 -3.06 26.83 10.31
C PHE A 395 -3.69 25.50 10.78
N GLY A 396 -2.91 24.49 11.15
CA GLY A 396 -3.47 23.25 11.69
C GLY A 396 -4.10 23.44 13.07
N ILE A 397 -5.27 22.82 13.28
CA ILE A 397 -5.93 22.76 14.60
C ILE A 397 -6.28 21.30 14.94
N ASN A 398 -5.99 20.91 16.19
CA ASN A 398 -6.30 19.58 16.73
C ASN A 398 -5.78 18.44 15.85
N MET A 399 -4.56 18.59 15.32
CA MET A 399 -3.98 17.57 14.44
C MET A 399 -3.55 16.36 15.25
N ASP A 400 -3.77 15.18 14.65
CA ASP A 400 -3.36 13.91 15.21
C ASP A 400 -2.15 13.39 14.42
N LEU A 401 -0.95 13.60 14.98
CA LEU A 401 0.32 13.47 14.27
C LEU A 401 1.12 12.25 14.77
N GLY A 402 1.59 11.45 13.82
CA GLY A 402 2.53 10.35 14.05
C GLY A 402 3.61 10.43 12.98
N VAL A 403 4.54 11.37 13.15
CA VAL A 403 5.41 11.83 12.05
C VAL A 403 6.86 11.54 12.37
N GLY A 404 7.51 10.87 11.44
CA GLY A 404 8.95 10.87 11.40
C GLY A 404 9.47 11.99 10.48
N ALA A 405 10.57 12.65 10.82
CA ALA A 405 11.13 13.77 10.05
C ALA A 405 12.65 13.67 9.92
N PHE A 406 13.19 14.04 8.75
CA PHE A 406 14.64 13.97 8.52
C PHE A 406 15.20 14.95 7.51
N GLY A 407 16.40 15.46 7.83
CA GLY A 407 17.27 16.18 6.90
C GLY A 407 16.86 17.62 6.62
N GLY A 408 15.82 18.12 7.30
CA GLY A 408 15.34 19.50 7.17
C GLY A 408 16.15 20.48 8.00
N GLU A 409 15.96 21.78 7.77
CA GLU A 409 16.27 22.76 8.81
C GLU A 409 15.26 22.64 9.95
N TYR A 410 13.99 22.39 9.62
CA TYR A 410 12.92 22.19 10.59
C TYR A 410 12.27 20.82 10.38
N GLY A 411 12.18 20.02 11.44
CA GLY A 411 11.39 18.79 11.43
C GLY A 411 9.90 19.12 11.36
N ILE A 412 9.36 19.66 12.45
CA ILE A 412 8.01 20.23 12.49
C ILE A 412 8.13 21.74 12.66
N PHE A 413 7.44 22.49 11.82
CA PHE A 413 7.45 23.95 11.83
C PHE A 413 6.04 24.52 11.82
N GLY A 414 5.75 25.51 12.66
CA GLY A 414 4.52 26.29 12.53
C GLY A 414 4.50 27.57 13.37
N TYR A 415 3.84 28.59 12.86
CA TYR A 415 3.68 29.89 13.53
C TYR A 415 2.23 30.19 13.95
N SER A 416 1.27 29.35 13.62
CA SER A 416 -0.10 29.46 14.11
C SER A 416 -0.76 28.10 13.99
N PHE A 417 -0.57 27.26 15.01
CA PHE A 417 -1.19 25.94 15.08
C PHE A 417 -1.30 25.50 16.53
N TRP A 418 -2.33 24.72 16.86
CA TRP A 418 -2.64 24.44 18.25
C TRP A 418 -3.46 23.15 18.42
N GLY A 419 -3.56 22.68 19.66
CA GLY A 419 -4.32 21.49 20.05
C GLY A 419 -3.77 20.17 19.51
N SER A 420 -2.56 20.17 18.95
CA SER A 420 -2.03 19.02 18.22
C SER A 420 -1.32 18.05 19.15
N SER A 421 -1.46 16.75 18.87
CA SER A 421 -0.94 15.68 19.74
C SER A 421 -0.46 14.45 18.97
N GLY A 422 0.25 13.55 19.66
CA GLY A 422 0.66 12.25 19.15
C GLY A 422 2.13 11.95 19.40
N TRP A 423 2.85 11.45 18.39
CA TRP A 423 4.27 11.12 18.50
C TRP A 423 5.10 11.67 17.33
N LEU A 424 6.35 12.03 17.63
CA LEU A 424 7.30 12.61 16.67
C LEU A 424 8.64 11.88 16.76
N ALA A 425 9.19 11.47 15.62
CA ALA A 425 10.52 10.85 15.52
C ALA A 425 11.41 11.65 14.55
N ILE A 426 12.31 12.47 15.09
CA ILE A 426 13.05 13.47 14.31
C ILE A 426 14.54 13.12 14.37
N ASP A 427 15.19 13.01 13.20
CA ASP A 427 16.62 12.75 13.10
C ASP A 427 17.24 13.72 12.10
N SER A 428 18.40 14.30 12.42
CA SER A 428 19.17 15.12 11.47
C SER A 428 18.41 16.34 10.94
N CYS A 429 17.54 16.91 11.77
CA CYS A 429 16.98 18.23 11.52
C CYS A 429 17.77 19.27 12.33
N HIS A 430 17.94 20.49 11.84
CA HIS A 430 18.63 21.51 12.64
C HIS A 430 17.79 21.93 13.85
N LYS A 431 16.47 22.00 13.65
CA LYS A 431 15.44 22.29 14.64
C LYS A 431 14.40 21.17 14.61
N GLY A 432 14.14 20.54 15.74
CA GLY A 432 13.26 19.38 15.83
C GLY A 432 11.80 19.79 15.70
N PHE A 433 11.26 20.35 16.80
CA PHE A 433 9.91 20.88 16.87
C PHE A 433 9.97 22.40 17.09
N TYR A 434 9.50 23.18 16.12
CA TYR A 434 9.53 24.64 16.16
C TYR A 434 8.11 25.21 16.11
N ALA A 435 7.66 25.77 17.23
CA ALA A 435 6.37 26.42 17.37
C ALA A 435 6.54 27.86 17.86
N ASP A 436 6.26 28.82 16.98
CA ASP A 436 6.56 30.23 17.27
C ASP A 436 5.60 31.16 16.53
N PRO A 437 4.57 31.68 17.22
CA PRO A 437 3.62 32.60 16.63
C PRO A 437 4.06 34.04 16.64
N LYS A 438 5.16 34.41 17.31
CA LYS A 438 5.56 35.81 17.46
C LYS A 438 6.72 36.20 16.56
N THR A 439 7.70 35.34 16.35
CA THR A 439 8.82 35.69 15.47
C THR A 439 8.31 35.85 14.06
N LYS A 440 8.68 36.97 13.42
CA LYS A 440 8.36 37.17 12.02
C LYS A 440 9.08 36.11 11.19
N THR A 441 8.41 35.66 10.15
CA THR A 441 9.02 34.81 9.13
C THR A 441 8.81 35.51 7.79
N PRO A 442 9.55 35.13 6.72
CA PRO A 442 9.26 35.67 5.39
C PRO A 442 7.82 35.37 4.93
N GLU A 443 7.18 34.34 5.47
CA GLU A 443 5.79 33.95 5.20
C GLU A 443 4.77 34.67 6.11
N LYS A 444 5.18 35.06 7.34
CA LYS A 444 4.38 35.80 8.31
C LYS A 444 5.14 37.05 8.78
N PRO A 445 4.97 38.20 8.10
CA PRO A 445 5.70 39.42 8.43
C PRO A 445 5.18 40.15 9.69
N ALA A 446 4.06 39.72 10.27
CA ALA A 446 3.47 40.31 11.48
C ALA A 446 3.72 39.47 12.75
N SER A 447 4.19 40.12 13.81
CA SER A 447 4.44 39.50 15.13
C SER A 447 3.19 39.56 16.01
N SER A 448 2.35 38.52 15.96
CA SER A 448 1.15 38.40 16.79
C SER A 448 0.71 36.94 16.95
N GLY A 449 0.16 36.60 18.11
CA GLY A 449 -0.49 35.31 18.36
C GLY A 449 0.12 34.52 19.51
N THR A 450 -0.49 33.36 19.74
CA THR A 450 -0.15 32.39 20.78
C THR A 450 -0.54 31.02 20.24
N ASN A 451 0.29 30.01 20.50
CA ASN A 451 -0.07 28.62 20.28
C ASN A 451 -0.49 28.00 21.62
N THR A 452 -1.45 27.08 21.59
CA THR A 452 -1.97 26.42 22.79
C THR A 452 -1.99 24.92 22.62
N THR A 453 -1.78 24.20 23.72
CA THR A 453 -2.04 22.76 23.83
C THR A 453 -1.28 21.90 22.81
N PHE A 454 -0.03 21.56 23.16
CA PHE A 454 0.70 20.46 22.51
C PHE A 454 0.81 19.27 23.46
N ASP A 455 0.65 18.05 22.96
CA ASP A 455 0.87 16.83 23.75
C ASP A 455 1.58 15.77 22.89
N PHE A 456 2.92 15.74 22.98
CA PHE A 456 3.75 14.89 22.12
C PHE A 456 4.73 14.01 22.89
N THR A 457 4.80 12.74 22.51
CA THR A 457 6.00 11.92 22.75
C THR A 457 7.00 12.17 21.64
N VAL A 458 8.21 12.61 21.99
CA VAL A 458 9.28 12.96 21.05
C VAL A 458 10.46 12.01 21.15
N LYS A 459 11.03 11.69 19.99
CA LYS A 459 12.27 10.93 19.81
C LYS A 459 13.15 11.74 18.89
N ILE A 460 13.97 12.62 19.47
CA ILE A 460 14.76 13.58 18.70
C ILE A 460 16.22 13.18 18.81
N ASP A 461 16.82 12.82 17.68
CA ASP A 461 18.23 12.46 17.57
C ASP A 461 18.94 13.40 16.59
N ALA A 462 20.24 13.60 16.80
CA ALA A 462 21.11 14.36 15.91
C ALA A 462 20.51 15.70 15.47
N THR A 463 19.88 16.42 16.41
CA THR A 463 19.20 17.69 16.17
C THR A 463 19.79 18.80 17.05
N THR A 464 20.32 19.86 16.44
CA THR A 464 21.01 20.95 17.15
C THR A 464 20.10 21.68 18.14
N PHE A 465 18.85 21.93 17.75
CA PHE A 465 17.84 22.55 18.60
C PHE A 465 16.61 21.64 18.69
N GLY A 466 16.40 20.99 19.83
CA GLY A 466 15.37 19.96 19.98
C GLY A 466 13.95 20.51 19.88
N ILE A 467 13.43 21.03 20.99
CA ILE A 467 12.11 21.66 21.10
C ILE A 467 12.31 23.18 21.24
N VAL A 468 11.66 23.95 20.37
CA VAL A 468 11.70 25.42 20.36
C VAL A 468 10.28 25.94 20.42
N LEU A 469 9.92 26.53 21.57
CA LEU A 469 8.60 27.09 21.83
C LEU A 469 8.72 28.59 22.14
N ARG A 470 7.92 29.39 21.45
CA ARG A 470 7.70 30.79 21.81
C ARG A 470 6.22 31.06 21.99
N SER A 471 5.82 31.75 23.04
CA SER A 471 4.41 32.09 23.32
C SER A 471 3.45 30.89 23.18
N CYS A 472 3.91 29.72 23.65
CA CYS A 472 3.14 28.48 23.67
C CYS A 472 2.63 28.21 25.10
N HIS A 473 1.38 27.77 25.23
CA HIS A 473 0.75 27.57 26.53
C HIS A 473 0.15 26.17 26.71
N TYR A 474 0.08 25.71 27.96
CA TYR A 474 -0.55 24.44 28.38
C TYR A 474 -0.05 23.22 27.58
N SER A 475 1.27 23.13 27.41
CA SER A 475 1.89 22.13 26.52
C SER A 475 2.68 21.10 27.31
N LYS A 476 2.61 19.84 26.88
CA LYS A 476 3.29 18.70 27.47
C LYS A 476 4.14 17.94 26.45
N PHE A 477 5.32 17.52 26.86
CA PHE A 477 6.22 16.67 26.05
C PHE A 477 6.85 15.56 26.89
N SER A 478 7.18 14.42 26.25
CA SER A 478 7.93 13.31 26.86
C SER A 478 8.87 12.64 25.87
N GLY A 479 9.84 11.84 26.34
CA GLY A 479 10.69 10.99 25.50
C GLY A 479 12.18 11.32 25.61
N TYR A 480 12.89 11.52 24.50
CA TYR A 480 14.32 11.82 24.51
C TYR A 480 14.75 12.84 23.46
N ILE A 481 15.82 13.58 23.78
CA ILE A 481 16.52 14.50 22.87
C ILE A 481 18.02 14.22 23.01
N GLU A 482 18.68 13.72 21.97
CA GLU A 482 20.04 13.22 22.10
C GLU A 482 20.86 13.28 20.80
N GLY A 483 22.06 12.71 20.86
CA GLY A 483 22.95 12.49 19.72
C GLY A 483 23.51 13.75 19.09
N MET A 484 23.77 14.79 19.89
CA MET A 484 24.31 16.05 19.40
C MET A 484 25.74 16.29 19.87
N LEU A 485 26.68 16.16 18.94
CA LEU A 485 28.12 16.28 19.15
C LEU A 485 28.71 17.37 18.25
N THR A 486 29.68 18.11 18.77
CA THR A 486 30.40 19.18 18.06
C THR A 486 31.18 18.70 16.83
N THR A 487 31.37 17.38 16.68
CA THR A 487 32.02 16.76 15.53
C THR A 487 31.07 16.50 14.35
N TYR A 488 29.77 16.79 14.49
CA TYR A 488 28.79 16.56 13.43
C TYR A 488 28.57 17.82 12.59
N ASP A 489 28.57 17.69 11.26
CA ASP A 489 28.40 18.81 10.33
C ASP A 489 27.08 19.59 10.51
N ILE A 490 26.05 18.95 11.06
CA ILE A 490 24.78 19.63 11.40
C ILE A 490 24.89 20.60 12.58
N TYR A 491 25.91 20.43 13.42
CA TYR A 491 26.18 21.29 14.56
C TYR A 491 27.29 22.28 14.19
N ASP A 492 26.90 23.50 13.85
CA ASP A 492 27.80 24.63 13.64
C ASP A 492 28.36 25.13 14.98
N ALA A 493 29.15 24.29 15.65
CA ALA A 493 29.59 24.48 17.03
C ALA A 493 30.45 25.73 17.23
N ASP A 494 31.09 26.24 16.17
CA ASP A 494 31.86 27.48 16.22
C ASP A 494 30.97 28.72 16.43
N ASN A 495 29.73 28.67 15.93
CA ASN A 495 28.80 29.80 15.96
C ASN A 495 27.59 29.56 16.87
N GLU A 496 27.19 28.32 17.08
CA GLU A 496 25.97 27.94 17.81
C GLU A 496 26.28 27.09 19.04
N THR A 497 25.36 27.11 20.00
CA THR A 497 25.31 26.11 21.07
C THR A 497 23.97 25.37 20.96
N ALA A 498 24.03 24.04 20.85
CA ALA A 498 22.85 23.18 20.83
C ALA A 498 22.01 23.36 22.09
N ILE A 499 20.69 23.33 21.95
CA ILE A 499 19.75 23.47 23.08
C ILE A 499 18.64 22.43 22.94
N ALA A 500 18.46 21.56 23.94
CA ALA A 500 17.45 20.52 23.87
C ALA A 500 16.05 21.14 23.96
N ILE A 501 15.84 22.07 24.89
CA ILE A 501 14.56 22.79 25.04
C ILE A 501 14.79 24.30 25.13
N SER A 502 14.18 25.06 24.22
CA SER A 502 14.14 26.52 24.24
C SER A 502 12.71 27.02 24.46
N LEU A 503 12.49 27.78 25.53
CA LEU A 503 11.20 28.35 25.91
C LEU A 503 11.32 29.87 26.00
N TYR A 504 10.45 30.56 25.28
CA TYR A 504 10.42 32.02 25.26
C TYR A 504 8.98 32.53 25.45
N GLU A 505 8.71 33.21 26.58
CA GLU A 505 7.37 33.72 26.93
C GLU A 505 6.26 32.65 26.93
N CYS A 506 6.59 31.40 27.26
CA CYS A 506 5.65 30.30 27.37
C CYS A 506 4.96 30.23 28.74
N ASN A 507 3.87 29.49 28.87
CA ASN A 507 3.18 29.32 30.16
C ASN A 507 2.67 27.90 30.34
N SER A 508 2.92 27.30 31.50
CA SER A 508 2.48 25.93 31.80
C SER A 508 3.02 24.93 30.77
N VAL A 509 4.36 24.89 30.61
CA VAL A 509 5.05 23.86 29.82
C VAL A 509 5.53 22.76 30.75
N ASP A 510 5.15 21.52 30.47
CA ASP A 510 5.50 20.35 31.29
C ASP A 510 6.23 19.31 30.47
N ILE A 511 7.52 19.12 30.75
CA ILE A 511 8.31 18.05 30.17
C ILE A 511 8.28 16.89 31.16
N THR A 512 7.36 15.95 30.92
CA THR A 512 7.01 14.93 31.93
C THR A 512 8.04 13.82 32.08
N GLU A 513 8.88 13.62 31.08
CA GLU A 513 10.03 12.73 31.13
C GLU A 513 10.94 13.04 29.94
N LEU A 514 12.22 13.31 30.19
CA LEU A 514 13.20 13.53 29.13
C LEU A 514 14.53 12.85 29.46
N GLY A 515 15.02 12.03 28.53
CA GLY A 515 16.37 11.47 28.56
C GLY A 515 17.32 12.16 27.57
N THR A 516 18.62 12.20 27.91
CA THR A 516 19.71 12.60 27.01
C THR A 516 20.94 11.72 27.24
N GLU A 517 21.47 11.05 26.21
CA GLU A 517 22.67 10.20 26.29
C GLU A 517 23.93 10.87 25.68
N ALA A 518 23.96 11.13 24.38
CA ALA A 518 25.11 11.79 23.74
C ALA A 518 24.80 13.28 23.45
N TRP A 519 25.07 14.18 24.40
CA TRP A 519 24.64 15.60 24.29
C TRP A 519 25.75 16.61 24.66
N GLN A 520 26.15 17.46 23.71
CA GLN A 520 27.08 18.59 23.91
C GLN A 520 26.37 19.94 23.78
N GLY A 521 25.32 20.13 24.57
CA GLY A 521 24.49 21.33 24.53
C GLY A 521 23.87 21.68 25.85
N ILE A 522 23.12 22.77 25.84
CA ILE A 522 22.26 23.23 26.94
C ILE A 522 21.05 22.31 27.02
N THR A 523 20.61 21.97 28.23
CA THR A 523 19.40 21.15 28.43
C THR A 523 18.15 22.01 28.28
N LEU A 524 18.09 23.14 28.98
CA LEU A 524 16.92 24.01 28.96
C LEU A 524 17.31 25.49 28.98
N TYR A 525 16.83 26.23 28.01
CA TYR A 525 16.81 27.69 28.02
C TYR A 525 15.39 28.18 28.24
N ASN A 526 15.13 28.81 29.39
CA ASN A 526 13.84 29.39 29.73
C ASN A 526 13.98 30.90 29.90
N LYS A 527 13.26 31.68 29.10
CA LYS A 527 13.11 33.13 29.26
C LYS A 527 11.65 33.51 29.39
N GLY A 528 11.29 34.14 30.52
CA GLY A 528 9.92 34.60 30.78
C GLY A 528 8.87 33.50 30.77
N SER A 529 9.24 32.24 30.98
CA SER A 529 8.31 31.11 30.91
C SER A 529 8.17 30.37 32.25
N THR A 530 7.06 29.66 32.43
CA THR A 530 6.87 28.69 33.52
C THR A 530 6.98 27.27 32.98
N ALA A 531 7.96 26.51 33.50
CA ALA A 531 8.31 25.20 32.99
C ALA A 531 8.65 24.20 34.09
N THR A 532 8.25 22.95 33.88
CA THR A 532 8.74 21.78 34.62
C THR A 532 9.51 20.88 33.65
N ILE A 533 10.57 20.25 34.14
CA ILE A 533 11.25 19.15 33.46
C ILE A 533 11.57 18.01 34.44
N ASN A 534 11.05 16.83 34.15
CA ASN A 534 11.48 15.58 34.75
C ASN A 534 12.60 14.99 33.87
N TYR A 535 13.81 14.90 34.41
CA TYR A 535 15.01 14.74 33.58
C TYR A 535 15.91 13.59 34.04
N SER A 536 16.20 12.68 33.10
CA SER A 536 17.19 11.62 33.29
C SER A 536 18.52 12.03 32.67
N TRP A 537 19.52 12.27 33.53
CA TRP A 537 20.87 12.65 33.13
C TRP A 537 21.72 11.39 32.93
N ILE A 538 21.94 11.00 31.67
CA ILE A 538 22.83 9.89 31.28
C ILE A 538 23.88 10.36 30.28
N GLN A 539 24.32 11.62 30.40
CA GLN A 539 25.20 12.21 29.39
C GLN A 539 26.57 11.51 29.34
N ASP A 540 26.98 11.08 28.15
CA ASP A 540 28.34 10.59 27.83
C ASP A 540 29.28 11.74 27.45
N TYR A 541 28.72 12.80 26.88
CA TYR A 541 29.44 14.00 26.46
C TYR A 541 29.02 15.20 27.31
N ARG A 542 29.81 16.26 27.32
CA ARG A 542 29.58 17.44 28.17
C ARG A 542 29.46 18.70 27.31
N LEU A 543 28.68 19.67 27.81
CA LEU A 543 28.63 21.01 27.26
C LEU A 543 30.03 21.63 27.30
N LEU A 544 30.43 22.27 26.22
CA LEU A 544 31.74 22.92 26.10
C LEU A 544 31.56 24.44 26.14
N ASN A 545 32.39 25.15 26.89
CA ASN A 545 32.42 26.61 26.84
C ASN A 545 32.90 27.17 25.49
N SER A 546 33.58 26.35 24.69
CA SER A 546 34.11 26.75 23.39
C SER A 546 33.05 26.84 22.29
N THR A 547 31.81 26.39 22.52
CA THR A 547 30.76 26.51 21.51
C THR A 547 30.31 27.96 21.35
N GLY A 548 29.83 28.31 20.16
CA GLY A 548 29.38 29.67 19.84
C GLY A 548 28.15 30.12 20.65
N ASN A 549 27.62 31.29 20.37
CA ASN A 549 26.64 31.97 21.22
C ASN A 549 25.22 32.06 20.62
N HIS A 550 25.05 31.63 19.37
CA HIS A 550 23.76 31.70 18.68
C HIS A 550 22.83 30.54 19.06
N GLY A 551 21.54 30.87 19.11
CA GLY A 551 20.46 29.95 19.48
C GLY A 551 19.57 29.55 18.29
N PRO A 552 18.40 28.94 18.56
CA PRO A 552 17.51 28.44 17.49
C PRO A 552 16.91 29.55 16.63
N TYR A 553 16.96 30.80 17.07
CA TYR A 553 16.36 31.94 16.37
C TYR A 553 17.30 32.59 15.36
N HIS A 554 18.59 32.25 15.38
CA HIS A 554 19.61 32.90 14.57
C HIS A 554 19.36 32.79 13.06
N SER A 555 19.14 31.58 12.53
CA SER A 555 18.95 31.43 11.09
C SER A 555 17.70 32.14 10.55
N LEU A 556 16.66 32.26 11.39
CA LEU A 556 15.46 33.01 11.04
C LEU A 556 15.70 34.53 11.10
N SER A 557 16.47 35.01 12.08
CA SER A 557 16.87 36.42 12.15
C SER A 557 17.72 36.85 10.95
N GLN A 558 18.61 35.97 10.47
CA GLN A 558 19.34 36.18 9.22
C GLN A 558 18.41 36.21 7.99
N ALA A 559 17.35 35.38 7.99
CA ALA A 559 16.39 35.31 6.88
C ALA A 559 15.45 36.52 6.81
N THR A 560 15.11 37.15 7.93
CA THR A 560 14.21 38.32 7.97
C THR A 560 14.92 39.66 8.12
N GLY A 561 16.18 39.65 8.57
CA GLY A 561 16.92 40.86 8.96
C GLY A 561 16.52 41.44 10.32
N ASP A 562 15.68 40.74 11.09
CA ASP A 562 15.33 41.15 12.46
C ASP A 562 16.47 40.82 13.45
N ALA A 563 16.41 41.39 14.65
CA ALA A 563 17.33 41.03 15.73
C ALA A 563 17.04 39.61 16.26
N GLU A 564 18.09 38.86 16.60
CA GLU A 564 17.96 37.58 17.30
C GLU A 564 17.38 37.80 18.71
N LEU A 565 16.54 36.88 19.18
CA LEU A 565 15.81 37.04 20.46
C LEU A 565 16.71 36.98 21.70
N PHE A 566 17.80 36.24 21.62
CA PHE A 566 18.82 36.20 22.65
C PHE A 566 20.15 35.77 22.05
N ILE A 567 21.22 36.13 22.75
CA ILE A 567 22.58 35.63 22.53
C ILE A 567 23.03 35.01 23.84
N LEU A 568 23.61 33.80 23.76
CA LEU A 568 24.17 33.12 24.93
C LEU A 568 25.47 33.81 25.38
N PRO A 569 25.86 33.68 26.66
CA PRO A 569 27.13 34.22 27.10
C PRO A 569 28.31 33.51 26.40
N GLU A 570 29.37 34.26 26.13
CA GLU A 570 30.61 33.76 25.51
C GLU A 570 31.34 32.76 26.41
N THR A 571 31.34 32.98 27.73
CA THR A 571 31.93 32.11 28.74
C THR A 571 30.91 31.77 29.83
N ASN A 572 31.25 30.85 30.75
CA ASN A 572 30.40 30.46 31.88
C ASN A 572 29.05 29.88 31.42
N LYS A 573 29.09 28.94 30.46
CA LYS A 573 27.88 28.31 29.98
C LYS A 573 27.26 27.41 31.05
N SER A 574 25.93 27.32 31.03
CA SER A 574 25.14 26.54 31.99
C SER A 574 24.25 25.53 31.29
N TYR A 575 23.95 24.41 31.94
CA TYR A 575 22.99 23.44 31.41
C TYR A 575 21.54 23.93 31.48
N PHE A 576 21.23 24.74 32.49
CA PHE A 576 19.90 25.31 32.69
C PHE A 576 19.97 26.84 32.76
N TYR A 577 19.22 27.52 31.90
CA TYR A 577 19.07 28.97 31.94
C TYR A 577 17.65 29.34 32.31
N THR A 578 17.49 30.28 33.26
CA THR A 578 16.19 30.84 33.64
C THR A 578 16.27 32.37 33.74
N TYR A 579 15.66 33.06 32.79
CA TYR A 579 15.77 34.52 32.62
C TYR A 579 14.43 35.23 32.66
N SER A 580 14.48 36.54 32.93
CA SER A 580 13.37 37.50 32.81
C SER A 580 12.08 37.04 33.48
N ARG A 581 12.13 36.84 34.80
CA ARG A 581 11.03 36.28 35.64
C ARG A 581 10.65 34.83 35.33
N GLY A 582 11.49 34.09 34.60
CA GLY A 582 11.28 32.67 34.35
C GLY A 582 11.20 31.83 35.63
N ARG A 583 10.46 30.73 35.57
CA ARG A 583 10.33 29.74 36.65
C ARG A 583 10.56 28.36 36.07
N THR A 584 11.60 27.69 36.55
CA THR A 584 11.98 26.35 36.11
C THR A 584 11.96 25.40 37.32
N VAL A 585 11.34 24.24 37.19
CA VAL A 585 11.51 23.14 38.14
C VAL A 585 12.13 21.95 37.44
N VAL A 586 13.28 21.49 37.93
CA VAL A 586 13.97 20.28 37.48
C VAL A 586 13.69 19.17 38.49
N ARG A 587 13.20 18.01 38.02
CA ARG A 587 12.77 16.88 38.85
C ARG A 587 13.50 15.59 38.53
N ASN A 588 13.66 14.75 39.55
CA ASN A 588 14.14 13.36 39.47
C ASN A 588 15.48 13.19 38.73
N MET A 589 16.34 14.19 38.82
CA MET A 589 17.65 14.19 38.17
C MET A 589 18.73 13.78 39.17
N SER A 590 19.54 12.80 38.80
CA SER A 590 20.76 12.41 39.53
C SER A 590 21.97 12.59 38.64
N GLY A 591 23.12 12.95 39.20
CA GLY A 591 24.34 13.11 38.40
C GLY A 591 25.57 13.43 39.23
N ASP A 592 26.73 13.06 38.70
CA ASP A 592 28.05 13.41 39.24
C ASP A 592 28.71 14.47 38.35
N MET A 593 28.80 15.68 38.90
CA MET A 593 29.39 16.90 38.34
C MET A 593 30.73 17.24 39.00
N SER A 594 31.34 16.31 39.75
CA SER A 594 32.61 16.53 40.45
C SER A 594 33.85 16.33 39.56
N GLY A 595 33.70 15.62 38.44
CA GLY A 595 34.79 15.29 37.52
C GLY A 595 35.34 16.50 36.76
N SER A 596 36.60 16.41 36.32
CA SER A 596 37.29 17.45 35.53
C SER A 596 36.59 17.81 34.22
N GLY A 597 35.82 16.88 33.63
CA GLY A 597 34.99 17.13 32.45
C GLY A 597 33.81 18.09 32.69
N PHE A 598 33.46 18.37 33.95
CA PHE A 598 32.45 19.37 34.34
C PHE A 598 33.09 20.67 34.84
N ALA A 599 34.42 20.74 34.93
CA ALA A 599 35.13 21.85 35.61
C ALA A 599 35.09 23.21 34.89
N SER A 600 34.36 23.35 33.79
CA SER A 600 34.23 24.61 33.07
C SER A 600 32.80 25.05 32.80
N THR A 601 31.78 24.23 33.08
CA THR A 601 30.38 24.59 32.86
C THR A 601 29.62 24.59 34.18
N TYR A 602 28.62 25.46 34.27
CA TYR A 602 27.79 25.60 35.45
C TYR A 602 26.53 24.75 35.34
N LEU A 603 25.94 24.36 36.48
CA LEU A 603 24.64 23.72 36.47
C LEU A 603 23.56 24.68 35.92
N CYS A 604 23.47 25.87 36.50
CA CYS A 604 22.40 26.81 36.18
C CYS A 604 22.84 28.28 36.17
N THR A 605 22.15 29.07 35.34
CA THR A 605 22.20 30.53 35.37
C THR A 605 20.79 31.09 35.50
N GLN A 606 20.64 32.02 36.44
CA GLN A 606 19.38 32.67 36.74
C GLN A 606 19.58 34.17 37.00
N GLU A 607 18.67 34.98 36.45
CA GLU A 607 18.58 36.40 36.77
C GLU A 607 17.99 36.63 38.17
N ALA A 608 18.23 37.81 38.74
CA ALA A 608 17.80 38.15 40.11
C ALA A 608 16.28 38.00 40.34
N ASP A 609 15.47 38.18 39.29
CA ASP A 609 14.00 38.04 39.33
C ASP A 609 13.49 36.65 38.91
N SER A 610 14.40 35.75 38.54
CA SER A 610 14.16 34.42 37.99
C SER A 610 14.47 33.32 39.01
N ARG A 611 13.82 32.16 38.91
CA ARG A 611 13.97 31.08 39.90
C ARG A 611 14.09 29.72 39.25
N ILE A 612 15.02 28.92 39.75
CA ILE A 612 15.16 27.51 39.39
C ILE A 612 15.06 26.67 40.67
N THR A 613 14.23 25.62 40.63
CA THR A 613 14.07 24.66 41.72
C THR A 613 14.56 23.30 41.27
N PHE A 614 15.41 22.67 42.08
CA PHE A 614 15.78 21.26 41.95
C PHE A 614 15.01 20.46 42.99
N GLU A 615 14.12 19.58 42.53
CA GLU A 615 13.18 18.84 43.37
C GLU A 615 13.39 17.33 43.20
N ASN A 616 13.58 16.62 44.30
CA ASN A 616 13.89 15.18 44.31
C ASN A 616 15.09 14.84 43.41
N THR A 617 16.20 15.54 43.62
CA THR A 617 17.44 15.38 42.83
C THR A 617 18.57 14.79 43.67
N ALA A 618 19.65 14.35 43.01
CA ALA A 618 20.88 13.92 43.68
C ALA A 618 22.09 14.39 42.86
N LEU A 619 22.44 15.67 42.98
CA LEU A 619 23.47 16.33 42.15
C LEU A 619 24.77 16.55 42.93
N TYR A 620 25.78 15.73 42.67
CA TYR A 620 27.06 15.77 43.39
C TYR A 620 28.10 16.64 42.67
N PHE A 621 28.63 17.68 43.32
CA PHE A 621 29.63 18.60 42.74
C PHE A 621 31.05 18.43 43.28
N GLY A 622 31.26 17.59 44.29
CA GLY A 622 32.56 17.49 44.97
C GLY A 622 33.11 18.87 45.36
N SER A 623 34.36 19.17 44.95
CA SER A 623 35.03 20.45 45.22
C SER A 623 34.83 21.52 44.15
N SER A 624 34.34 21.19 42.95
CA SER A 624 34.23 22.16 41.84
C SER A 624 33.23 23.27 42.17
N ARG A 625 32.12 22.92 42.83
CA ARG A 625 31.01 23.82 43.23
C ARG A 625 30.55 24.77 42.11
N LEU A 626 30.67 24.36 40.85
CA LEU A 626 30.21 25.11 39.67
C LEU A 626 28.69 25.01 39.51
N VAL A 627 27.97 25.53 40.51
CA VAL A 627 26.50 25.52 40.52
C VAL A 627 25.97 26.67 39.67
N SER A 628 26.35 27.90 40.01
CA SER A 628 25.91 29.09 39.27
C SER A 628 26.99 30.16 39.26
N PRO A 629 27.12 30.97 38.20
CA PRO A 629 28.10 32.05 38.18
C PRO A 629 27.73 33.22 39.11
N THR A 630 26.43 33.46 39.36
CA THR A 630 25.92 34.58 40.17
C THR A 630 24.49 34.29 40.65
N ASN A 631 23.95 35.12 41.56
CA ASN A 631 22.53 35.11 41.95
C ASN A 631 22.07 33.79 42.58
N TRP A 632 22.88 33.22 43.46
CA TRP A 632 22.61 31.91 44.05
C TRP A 632 21.31 31.88 44.89
N ILE A 633 20.85 33.05 45.34
CA ILE A 633 19.54 33.23 45.99
C ILE A 633 18.35 32.82 45.10
N GLY A 634 18.57 32.74 43.78
CA GLY A 634 17.57 32.31 42.81
C GLY A 634 17.39 30.79 42.72
N ILE A 635 18.22 30.02 43.42
CA ILE A 635 18.22 28.55 43.42
C ILE A 635 17.42 28.06 44.62
N GLU A 636 16.51 27.11 44.36
CA GLU A 636 15.81 26.37 45.38
C GLU A 636 16.11 24.88 45.26
N VAL A 637 16.20 24.21 46.41
CA VAL A 637 16.48 22.78 46.48
C VAL A 637 15.49 22.16 47.44
N ILE A 638 14.84 21.08 47.00
CA ILE A 638 13.85 20.33 47.75
C ILE A 638 14.22 18.85 47.64
N SER A 639 14.63 18.23 48.75
CA SER A 639 15.00 16.82 48.77
C SER A 639 16.19 16.49 47.85
N ASP A 640 17.34 17.13 48.08
CA ASP A 640 18.62 16.74 47.46
C ASP A 640 19.73 16.61 48.52
N PRO A 641 20.40 15.45 48.64
CA PRO A 641 21.39 15.21 49.68
C PRO A 641 22.74 15.91 49.45
N TYR A 642 23.02 16.43 48.25
CA TYR A 642 24.35 16.93 47.85
C TYR A 642 24.34 18.41 47.46
N LEU A 643 23.36 18.86 46.68
CA LEU A 643 23.29 20.24 46.21
C LEU A 643 23.00 21.23 47.36
N GLU A 644 22.26 20.79 48.39
CA GLU A 644 22.04 21.59 49.60
C GLU A 644 23.37 21.99 50.27
N ALA A 645 24.37 21.11 50.27
CA ALA A 645 25.70 21.38 50.83
C ALA A 645 26.48 22.47 50.07
N CYS A 646 26.08 22.75 48.82
CA CYS A 646 26.64 23.85 48.05
C CYS A 646 26.04 25.21 48.45
N LEU A 647 24.82 25.23 48.99
CA LEU A 647 24.08 26.44 49.36
C LEU A 647 24.30 26.90 50.79
N VAL A 648 24.94 26.07 51.63
CA VAL A 648 25.31 26.42 53.01
C VAL A 648 26.77 26.87 53.11
N PRO A 649 27.12 27.72 54.10
CA PRO A 649 28.50 28.16 54.31
C PRO A 649 29.49 27.03 54.58
N ASN A 650 29.08 26.03 55.36
CA ASN A 650 29.84 24.83 55.76
C ASN A 650 28.90 23.87 56.51
N ASP A 651 29.42 22.72 56.95
CA ASP A 651 28.67 21.63 57.59
C ASP A 651 28.02 22.02 58.94
N ASN A 652 28.34 23.19 59.52
CA ASN A 652 27.66 23.69 60.71
C ASN A 652 26.33 24.39 60.40
N TYR A 653 25.90 24.40 59.14
CA TYR A 653 24.67 25.05 58.70
C TYR A 653 23.72 24.07 58.02
N ARG A 654 22.42 24.31 58.17
CA ARG A 654 21.34 23.63 57.46
C ARG A 654 20.65 24.61 56.52
N TYR A 655 20.38 24.18 55.29
CA TYR A 655 19.61 24.97 54.32
C TYR A 655 18.13 25.00 54.72
N LEU A 656 17.51 26.18 54.66
CA LEU A 656 16.08 26.38 55.00
C LEU A 656 15.22 26.74 53.78
N GLY A 657 15.82 26.87 52.60
CA GLY A 657 15.15 27.36 51.40
C GLY A 657 15.42 28.85 51.11
N ARG A 658 15.21 29.25 49.86
CA ARG A 658 15.34 30.61 49.32
C ARG A 658 16.67 31.29 49.61
N GLY A 659 17.76 30.53 49.53
CA GLY A 659 19.10 31.02 49.85
C GLY A 659 19.35 31.26 51.34
N ILE A 660 18.45 30.85 52.23
CA ILE A 660 18.56 31.03 53.68
C ILE A 660 19.12 29.76 54.32
N SER A 661 20.06 29.93 55.24
CA SER A 661 20.64 28.84 56.04
C SER A 661 20.69 29.21 57.51
N GLU A 662 20.56 28.23 58.39
CA GLU A 662 20.65 28.39 59.84
C GLU A 662 21.81 27.58 60.41
N GLU A 663 22.58 28.20 61.30
CA GLU A 663 23.68 27.56 62.02
C GLU A 663 23.12 26.55 63.04
N ILE A 664 23.45 25.27 62.87
CA ILE A 664 22.95 24.18 63.71
C ILE A 664 23.84 23.87 64.91
N VAL A 665 25.10 24.32 64.89
CA VAL A 665 26.05 24.23 66.01
C VAL A 665 26.18 25.59 66.70
N TRP A 666 26.36 25.62 68.02
CA TRP A 666 26.64 26.88 68.72
C TRP A 666 28.09 27.31 68.46
N ALA A 667 28.26 28.49 67.86
CA ALA A 667 29.56 29.13 67.72
C ALA A 667 29.87 29.97 68.96
N THR A 668 31.16 30.21 69.20
CA THR A 668 31.63 30.97 70.36
C THR A 668 32.45 32.19 69.93
N LYS A 669 32.35 33.29 70.69
CA LYS A 669 33.24 34.45 70.55
C LYS A 669 33.51 35.09 71.90
N THR A 670 34.77 35.44 72.16
CA THR A 670 35.18 36.10 73.40
C THR A 670 34.49 37.45 73.54
N ILE A 671 33.98 37.75 74.73
CA ILE A 671 33.37 39.05 75.05
C ILE A 671 34.46 40.04 75.44
N ASN A 672 34.43 41.24 74.86
CA ASN A 672 35.36 42.30 75.25
C ASN A 672 35.03 42.78 76.68
N SER A 673 35.93 42.51 77.64
CA SER A 673 35.71 42.79 79.05
C SER A 673 35.69 44.28 79.40
N GLY A 674 36.10 45.16 78.48
CA GLY A 674 36.06 46.61 78.68
C GLY A 674 34.71 47.24 78.35
N ASP A 675 34.21 47.03 77.13
CA ASP A 675 32.99 47.66 76.61
C ASP A 675 31.82 46.69 76.39
N GLY A 676 32.00 45.40 76.70
CA GLY A 676 30.96 44.37 76.59
C GLY A 676 30.53 44.05 75.15
N ARG A 677 31.22 44.58 74.13
CA ARG A 677 30.83 44.42 72.72
C ARG A 677 31.36 43.12 72.12
N VAL A 678 30.55 42.55 71.22
CA VAL A 678 30.90 41.37 70.42
C VAL A 678 30.48 41.61 68.97
N GLU A 679 31.44 41.67 68.06
CA GLU A 679 31.16 41.68 66.62
C GLU A 679 31.04 40.25 66.10
N VAL A 680 29.95 39.92 65.41
CA VAL A 680 29.75 38.64 64.74
C VAL A 680 29.79 38.86 63.24
N LEU A 681 30.66 38.15 62.53
CA LEU A 681 30.84 38.29 61.08
C LEU A 681 29.96 37.31 60.31
N ALA A 682 29.51 37.71 59.14
CA ALA A 682 28.90 36.81 58.17
C ALA A 682 29.97 35.85 57.59
N PRO A 683 29.63 34.59 57.29
CA PRO A 683 30.47 33.73 56.47
C PRO A 683 30.70 34.32 55.07
N SER A 684 31.82 33.99 54.42
CA SER A 684 32.15 34.51 53.09
C SER A 684 31.08 34.14 52.04
N GLY A 685 30.57 35.17 51.33
CA GLY A 685 29.47 35.04 50.36
C GLY A 685 28.08 34.89 51.00
N TYR A 686 27.94 35.29 52.25
CA TYR A 686 26.65 35.36 52.95
C TYR A 686 26.52 36.69 53.68
N LYS A 687 25.28 37.03 54.06
CA LYS A 687 24.96 38.11 54.99
C LYS A 687 24.14 37.56 56.15
N ILE A 688 24.27 38.15 57.34
CA ILE A 688 23.47 37.79 58.51
C ILE A 688 22.10 38.47 58.39
N ILE A 689 21.03 37.68 58.55
CA ILE A 689 19.64 38.18 58.55
C ILE A 689 18.95 38.01 59.90
N ASN A 690 19.45 37.09 60.75
CA ASN A 690 18.99 36.92 62.11
C ASN A 690 20.11 36.30 62.97
N ILE A 691 20.06 36.50 64.28
CA ILE A 691 21.01 35.92 65.22
C ILE A 691 20.33 35.59 66.55
N THR A 692 20.62 34.42 67.08
CA THR A 692 20.34 34.07 68.48
C THR A 692 21.66 34.07 69.22
N ALA A 693 21.79 34.85 70.30
CA ALA A 693 23.03 34.96 71.06
C ALA A 693 22.76 35.12 72.56
N PHE A 694 23.60 34.52 73.39
CA PHE A 694 23.59 34.72 74.83
C PHE A 694 25.00 34.68 75.44
N PRO A 695 25.29 35.52 76.42
CA PRO A 695 26.56 35.49 77.15
C PRO A 695 26.58 34.31 78.13
N VAL A 696 27.70 33.61 78.24
CA VAL A 696 27.90 32.52 79.22
C VAL A 696 29.17 32.76 80.02
N SER A 697 29.06 32.58 81.34
CA SER A 697 30.19 32.60 82.28
C SER A 697 30.31 31.24 82.98
N GLY A 698 31.37 30.47 82.69
CA GLY A 698 31.58 29.16 83.33
C GLY A 698 30.36 28.23 83.22
N SER A 699 29.94 27.62 84.33
CA SER A 699 28.82 26.66 84.41
C SER A 699 27.43 27.26 84.72
N ASN A 700 27.27 28.59 84.74
CA ASN A 700 26.00 29.24 85.10
C ASN A 700 25.42 30.12 83.98
N LEU A 701 24.09 30.02 83.74
CA LEU A 701 23.32 30.71 82.70
C LEU A 701 22.56 31.98 83.20
N GLY A 702 22.89 32.54 84.36
CA GLY A 702 22.04 33.56 85.01
C GLY A 702 22.58 35.00 85.01
N GLY A 703 21.87 35.93 84.36
CA GLY A 703 21.94 37.38 84.64
C GLY A 703 22.55 38.29 83.56
N TYR A 704 23.01 37.76 82.43
CA TYR A 704 23.59 38.57 81.36
C TYR A 704 22.54 39.01 80.34
N THR A 705 22.61 40.27 79.91
CA THR A 705 21.79 40.82 78.82
C THR A 705 22.60 40.85 77.53
N CYS A 706 21.90 40.69 76.41
CA CYS A 706 22.48 40.83 75.08
C CYS A 706 21.50 41.62 74.21
N ASN A 707 21.90 42.81 73.77
CA ASN A 707 21.11 43.69 72.91
C ASN A 707 21.85 43.96 71.60
N MET A 708 21.12 44.29 70.54
CA MET A 708 21.73 44.75 69.29
C MET A 708 22.35 46.13 69.51
N TYR A 709 23.63 46.30 69.16
CA TYR A 709 24.32 47.59 69.17
C TYR A 709 24.29 48.24 67.79
N SER A 710 24.68 47.49 66.76
CA SER A 710 24.62 47.94 65.36
C SER A 710 24.40 46.77 64.40
N ALA A 711 23.70 47.07 63.30
CA ALA A 711 23.40 46.14 62.22
C ALA A 711 23.54 46.85 60.86
N PRO A 712 24.73 46.81 60.22
CA PRO A 712 24.94 47.29 58.86
C PRO A 712 23.91 46.73 57.87
N SER A 713 23.49 47.56 56.91
CA SER A 713 22.46 47.19 55.92
C SER A 713 22.92 46.13 54.91
N ASP A 714 24.22 45.97 54.71
CA ASP A 714 24.81 44.89 53.91
C ASP A 714 24.77 43.52 54.61
N GLY A 715 24.56 43.51 55.92
CA GLY A 715 24.55 42.33 56.78
C GLY A 715 25.90 41.62 56.88
N ALA A 716 27.02 42.31 56.59
CA ALA A 716 28.37 41.74 56.66
C ALA A 716 28.81 41.42 58.10
N SER A 717 28.29 42.15 59.09
CA SER A 717 28.48 41.87 60.51
C SER A 717 27.28 42.31 61.34
N LEU A 718 27.23 41.88 62.60
CA LEU A 718 26.34 42.41 63.64
C LEU A 718 27.17 42.69 64.89
N VAL A 719 26.96 43.83 65.54
CA VAL A 719 27.61 44.13 66.83
C VAL A 719 26.57 44.00 67.93
N LEU A 720 26.87 43.16 68.91
CA LEU A 720 26.03 42.91 70.09
C LEU A 720 26.65 43.60 71.30
N GLN A 721 25.80 44.16 72.16
CA GLN A 721 26.17 44.77 73.44
C GLN A 721 25.74 43.86 74.59
N THR A 722 26.68 43.50 75.46
CA THR A 722 26.41 42.80 76.72
C THR A 722 26.63 43.69 77.93
N ASN A 723 26.16 43.25 79.10
CA ASN A 723 26.48 43.86 80.40
C ASN A 723 27.71 43.22 81.09
N VAL A 724 28.56 42.48 80.34
CA VAL A 724 29.75 41.83 80.87
C VAL A 724 30.88 42.83 81.04
N THR A 725 31.47 42.88 82.24
CA THR A 725 32.56 43.81 82.62
C THR A 725 33.83 43.09 83.07
N THR A 726 33.90 41.76 82.93
CA THR A 726 35.00 40.92 83.42
C THR A 726 35.58 40.03 82.31
N THR A 727 36.88 39.75 82.40
CA THR A 727 37.63 38.96 81.40
C THR A 727 37.31 37.47 81.53
N GLY A 728 37.30 36.74 80.40
CA GLY A 728 37.13 35.28 80.37
C GLY A 728 35.71 34.78 80.10
N GLN A 729 34.80 35.66 79.67
CA GLN A 729 33.44 35.27 79.26
C GLN A 729 33.31 35.07 77.75
N THR A 730 32.36 34.21 77.36
CA THR A 730 32.14 33.81 75.97
C THR A 730 30.69 34.04 75.57
N MET A 731 30.48 34.62 74.40
CA MET A 731 29.19 34.68 73.73
C MET A 731 28.99 33.37 72.97
N PHE A 732 27.88 32.68 73.23
CA PHE A 732 27.40 31.60 72.36
C PHE A 732 26.38 32.18 71.40
N TYR A 733 26.49 31.84 70.12
CA TYR A 733 25.57 32.34 69.11
C TYR A 733 25.30 31.34 67.99
N LYS A 734 24.17 31.55 67.32
CA LYS A 734 23.76 30.90 66.07
C LYS A 734 23.25 31.97 65.12
N ARG A 735 23.71 31.92 63.87
CA ARG A 735 23.32 32.87 62.82
C ARG A 735 22.31 32.23 61.87
N THR A 736 21.31 33.00 61.47
CA THR A 736 20.59 32.77 60.22
C THR A 736 21.21 33.67 59.17
N VAL A 737 21.66 33.08 58.07
CA VAL A 737 22.37 33.76 57.00
C VAL A 737 21.65 33.60 55.67
N MET A 738 21.83 34.56 54.79
CA MET A 738 21.33 34.54 53.42
C MET A 738 22.51 34.60 52.45
N ILE A 739 22.51 33.75 51.43
CA ILE A 739 23.55 33.74 50.40
C ILE A 739 23.55 35.05 49.61
N THR A 740 24.74 35.56 49.29
CA THR A 740 24.96 36.78 48.51
C THR A 740 25.84 36.54 47.27
N LYS A 741 26.27 35.30 47.05
CA LYS A 741 27.04 34.85 45.89
C LYS A 741 26.22 34.91 44.59
#